data_AF-A0A3A5T2W2-F1
#
_entry.id   AF-A0A3A5T2W2-F1
#
_cell.length_a   1.000
_cell.length_b   1.000
_cell.length_c   1.000
_cell.angle_alpha   90.00
_cell.angle_beta   90.00
_cell.angle_gamma   90.00
#
_symmetry.space_group_name_H-M   'P 1'
#
loop_
_entity.id
_entity.type
_entity.pdbx_description
1 polymer ?
#
loop_
_entity_poly.entity_id
_entity_poly.type
_entity_poly.pdbx_seq_one_letter_code
_entity_poly.pdbx_strand_id
1 'polypeptide(L)'
;MNYGYVKVAAAVPRVKVADCKFNASEIEKEIIIADGKGVQIIAFPELCITGYTCGDLFAQQLLLEEAEMGLIQILNNTRQMDIISILGMPVALNGVLLNAAVVIQKGRVLGVVPKTYLPNYKEFYEKRWFTSACDVAENSVRLCGQIIPMGRDLLFETADTTFGVEICEDLWAPIPPSSTLALQGAEILFNLSADNEGIGKHNYLRSLISQQSARCIAGYVFSSCGFGESTTDVVFAGNGLIYENGTLLAANERFSFEGQVVISEIDVEHLRTERRVNTTFAACHANCVSALPVRISTEYVNSRDLNLTRTFEPHPFVPQGIALDERCEEVFSIQVSGLAQRLVHTKAKSAVIGISGGLDSTLALLVCVKTFDKLGWSRQGIVGVTMPGFGTTDRTYTNAIDLMNSLGVTVREVSIKEACIQHFKDIDHDVHVHDVVYENAQARERTQILMDIANQTWGMVIGTGDLSELALGWATYNGDHMSMYGVNASVPKTLVKHLVKWVAEHDMDDASRATLLDIVDTPISPELIPADENGNIQQITEDLVGPYELHDFFLYYFLRCGFRPSKIFFLAARTFKGMYDEETIKKWLQTFCRRFFNQQFKRSCLPDGPKVGSISLSPRGDWRMPSDASSEMWLREVEGL
;
A
#
# COMPACT_ATOMS: atom_id res chain seq x y z
N MET A 1 8.26 -21.13 0.94
CA MET A 1 6.89 -20.55 0.88
C MET A 1 6.99 -19.26 0.08
N ASN A 2 6.15 -19.04 -0.92
CA ASN A 2 6.27 -17.85 -1.78
C ASN A 2 5.51 -16.63 -1.26
N TYR A 3 4.83 -16.74 -0.10
CA TYR A 3 4.08 -15.66 0.55
C TYR A 3 3.12 -14.91 -0.40
N GLY A 4 2.54 -15.62 -1.38
CA GLY A 4 1.66 -15.02 -2.39
C GLY A 4 2.34 -14.16 -3.45
N TYR A 5 3.68 -14.12 -3.53
CA TYR A 5 4.39 -13.37 -4.56
C TYR A 5 4.51 -14.17 -5.86
N VAL A 6 4.04 -13.59 -6.95
CA VAL A 6 4.21 -14.11 -8.31
C VAL A 6 5.16 -13.18 -9.06
N LYS A 7 6.31 -13.71 -9.47
CA LYS A 7 7.29 -12.94 -10.25
C LYS A 7 6.87 -12.90 -11.72
N VAL A 8 6.62 -11.71 -12.22
CA VAL A 8 6.15 -11.47 -13.59
C VAL A 8 7.11 -10.56 -14.35
N ALA A 9 7.01 -10.57 -15.67
CA ALA A 9 7.78 -9.67 -16.52
C ALA A 9 6.99 -9.06 -17.67
N ALA A 10 7.32 -7.81 -17.99
CA ALA A 10 7.00 -7.17 -19.26
C ALA A 10 8.30 -7.07 -20.09
N ALA A 11 8.34 -7.78 -21.21
CA ALA A 11 9.43 -7.74 -22.16
C ALA A 11 9.21 -6.62 -23.19
N VAL A 12 10.29 -6.01 -23.67
CA VAL A 12 10.29 -5.01 -24.74
C VAL A 12 11.45 -5.36 -25.66
N PRO A 13 11.28 -6.37 -26.55
CA PRO A 13 12.34 -6.83 -27.43
C PRO A 13 12.59 -5.82 -28.54
N ARG A 14 13.77 -5.94 -29.15
CA ARG A 14 14.00 -5.35 -30.46
C ARG A 14 13.21 -6.12 -31.51
N VAL A 15 12.63 -5.38 -32.44
CA VAL A 15 11.88 -5.96 -33.56
C VAL A 15 12.52 -5.56 -34.89
N LYS A 16 12.35 -6.40 -35.90
CA LYS A 16 12.48 -6.05 -37.31
C LYS A 16 11.18 -6.41 -37.99
N VAL A 17 10.52 -5.40 -38.56
CA VAL A 17 9.25 -5.58 -39.26
C VAL A 17 9.39 -6.63 -40.36
N ALA A 18 8.53 -7.65 -40.31
CA ALA A 18 8.45 -8.80 -41.21
C ALA A 18 9.66 -9.78 -41.19
N ASP A 19 10.60 -9.68 -40.25
CA ASP A 19 11.68 -10.67 -40.05
C ASP A 19 11.37 -11.54 -38.82
N CYS A 20 10.45 -12.50 -39.01
CA CYS A 20 9.95 -13.36 -37.93
C CYS A 20 11.06 -14.17 -37.24
N LYS A 21 12.11 -14.55 -37.97
CA LYS A 21 13.25 -15.30 -37.43
C LYS A 21 14.09 -14.45 -36.49
N PHE A 22 14.37 -13.20 -36.87
CA PHE A 22 15.06 -12.25 -35.99
C PHE A 22 14.24 -11.99 -34.73
N ASN A 23 12.94 -11.69 -34.89
CA ASN A 23 12.04 -11.40 -33.78
C ASN A 23 11.92 -12.59 -32.81
N ALA A 24 11.76 -13.82 -33.33
CA ALA A 24 11.74 -15.03 -32.51
C ALA A 24 13.04 -15.19 -31.69
N SER A 25 14.19 -14.88 -32.28
CA SER A 25 15.49 -14.98 -31.60
C SER A 25 15.63 -13.95 -30.45
N GLU A 26 15.14 -12.72 -30.64
CA GLU A 26 15.13 -11.71 -29.56
C GLU A 26 14.14 -12.07 -28.45
N ILE A 27 12.95 -12.60 -28.80
CA ILE A 27 11.98 -13.11 -27.84
C ILE A 27 12.60 -14.23 -26.99
N GLU A 28 13.23 -15.22 -27.60
CA GLU A 28 13.89 -16.33 -26.90
C GLU A 28 14.97 -15.86 -25.94
N LYS A 29 15.79 -14.89 -26.35
CA LYS A 29 16.82 -14.29 -25.51
C LYS A 29 16.22 -13.67 -24.25
N GLU A 30 15.11 -12.94 -24.37
CA GLU A 30 14.44 -12.34 -23.21
C GLU A 30 13.73 -13.38 -22.33
N ILE A 31 13.15 -14.43 -22.92
CA ILE A 31 12.60 -15.57 -22.16
C ILE A 31 13.70 -16.23 -21.32
N ILE A 32 14.88 -16.48 -21.90
CA ILE A 32 16.04 -17.06 -21.19
C ILE A 32 16.47 -16.17 -20.02
N ILE A 33 16.56 -14.86 -20.23
CA ILE A 33 16.90 -13.89 -19.16
C ILE A 33 15.85 -13.94 -18.04
N ALA A 34 14.57 -13.98 -18.39
CA ALA A 34 13.47 -13.99 -17.45
C ALA A 34 13.41 -15.31 -16.64
N ASP A 35 13.51 -16.46 -17.30
CA ASP A 35 13.55 -17.77 -16.64
C ASP A 35 14.75 -17.89 -15.70
N GLY A 36 15.93 -17.42 -16.13
CA GLY A 36 17.14 -17.36 -15.30
C GLY A 36 17.01 -16.46 -14.06
N LYS A 37 16.07 -15.50 -14.07
CA LYS A 37 15.73 -14.63 -12.91
C LYS A 37 14.54 -15.17 -12.10
N GLY A 38 14.01 -16.34 -12.46
CA GLY A 38 12.89 -16.99 -11.78
C GLY A 38 11.53 -16.36 -12.09
N VAL A 39 11.40 -15.66 -13.23
CA VAL A 39 10.10 -15.16 -13.69
C VAL A 39 9.18 -16.33 -14.01
N GLN A 40 7.94 -16.25 -13.55
CA GLN A 40 6.92 -17.28 -13.78
C GLN A 40 6.12 -17.01 -15.05
N ILE A 41 5.79 -15.74 -15.32
CA ILE A 41 4.98 -15.32 -16.46
C ILE A 41 5.58 -14.08 -17.10
N ILE A 42 5.79 -14.10 -18.42
CA ILE A 42 6.31 -12.97 -19.21
C ILE A 42 5.36 -12.63 -20.35
N ALA A 43 5.08 -11.33 -20.53
CA ALA A 43 4.34 -10.82 -21.67
C ALA A 43 5.23 -10.03 -22.62
N PHE A 44 4.99 -10.21 -23.91
CA PHE A 44 5.65 -9.52 -25.01
C PHE A 44 4.71 -8.55 -25.72
N PRO A 45 5.20 -7.65 -26.58
CA PRO A 45 4.34 -6.70 -27.27
C PRO A 45 3.32 -7.34 -28.21
N GLU A 46 2.35 -6.53 -28.60
CA GLU A 46 1.37 -6.88 -29.63
C GLU A 46 2.08 -7.23 -30.95
N LEU A 47 1.67 -8.33 -31.58
CA LEU A 47 2.25 -8.83 -32.84
C LEU A 47 3.79 -8.94 -32.85
N CYS A 48 4.42 -9.16 -31.68
CA CYS A 48 5.88 -9.18 -31.54
C CYS A 48 6.61 -10.17 -32.45
N ILE A 49 5.97 -11.26 -32.90
CA ILE A 49 6.59 -12.21 -33.84
C ILE A 49 6.81 -11.58 -35.22
N THR A 50 5.87 -10.77 -35.70
CA THR A 50 5.99 -10.14 -37.03
C THR A 50 6.49 -8.70 -36.97
N GLY A 51 6.27 -8.02 -35.84
CA GLY A 51 6.17 -6.57 -35.76
C GLY A 51 4.74 -6.11 -36.09
N TYR A 52 4.25 -5.15 -35.32
CA TYR A 52 2.90 -4.61 -35.44
C TYR A 52 2.70 -3.82 -36.74
N THR A 53 3.74 -3.13 -37.19
CA THR A 53 3.66 -2.18 -38.32
C THR A 53 3.81 -2.83 -39.72
N CYS A 54 3.55 -4.13 -39.86
CA CYS A 54 3.64 -4.82 -41.17
C CYS A 54 2.61 -4.35 -42.21
N GLY A 55 1.49 -3.77 -41.77
CA GLY A 55 0.44 -3.24 -42.65
C GLY A 55 -0.10 -4.28 -43.62
N ASP A 56 -0.20 -3.92 -44.91
CA ASP A 56 -0.74 -4.82 -45.96
C ASP A 56 0.06 -6.12 -46.16
N LEU A 57 1.26 -6.24 -45.58
CA LEU A 57 1.99 -7.51 -45.56
C LEU A 57 1.24 -8.60 -44.75
N PHE A 58 0.33 -8.23 -43.85
CA PHE A 58 -0.53 -9.21 -43.16
C PHE A 58 -1.43 -10.02 -44.12
N ALA A 59 -1.65 -9.55 -45.35
CA ALA A 59 -2.35 -10.32 -46.38
C ALA A 59 -1.44 -11.31 -47.14
N GLN A 60 -0.13 -11.29 -46.89
CA GLN A 60 0.84 -12.14 -47.59
C GLN A 60 1.01 -13.47 -46.87
N GLN A 61 0.71 -14.57 -47.57
CA GLN A 61 0.81 -15.93 -47.03
C GLN A 61 2.20 -16.25 -46.45
N LEU A 62 3.27 -15.76 -47.10
CA LEU A 62 4.65 -15.97 -46.64
C LEU A 62 4.88 -15.39 -45.24
N LEU A 63 4.34 -14.20 -44.93
CA LEU A 63 4.51 -13.60 -43.60
C LEU A 63 3.83 -14.47 -42.52
N LEU A 64 2.64 -15.00 -42.83
CA LEU A 64 1.88 -15.85 -41.91
C LEU A 64 2.60 -17.19 -41.66
N GLU A 65 3.14 -17.80 -42.71
CA GLU A 65 3.94 -19.03 -42.62
C GLU A 65 5.21 -18.82 -41.81
N GLU A 66 5.95 -17.73 -42.06
CA GLU A 66 7.16 -17.39 -41.30
C GLU A 66 6.85 -17.03 -39.84
N ALA A 67 5.69 -16.41 -39.56
CA ALA A 67 5.25 -16.17 -38.18
C ALA A 67 4.96 -17.49 -37.44
N GLU A 68 4.30 -18.45 -38.08
CA GLU A 68 4.08 -19.79 -37.52
C GLU A 68 5.40 -20.56 -37.34
N MET A 69 6.34 -20.46 -38.28
CA MET A 69 7.68 -21.03 -38.14
C MET A 69 8.47 -20.39 -36.98
N GLY A 70 8.36 -19.07 -36.80
CA GLY A 70 8.92 -18.35 -35.66
C GLY A 70 8.36 -18.86 -34.33
N LEU A 71 7.04 -19.06 -34.24
CA LEU A 71 6.42 -19.66 -33.05
C LEU A 71 6.92 -21.10 -32.80
N ILE A 72 7.04 -21.93 -33.85
CA ILE A 72 7.59 -23.30 -33.72
C ILE A 72 9.03 -23.28 -33.20
N GLN A 73 9.85 -22.32 -33.64
CA GLN A 73 11.20 -22.14 -33.12
C GLN A 73 11.19 -21.86 -31.61
N ILE A 74 10.37 -20.90 -31.17
CA ILE A 74 10.23 -20.53 -29.76
C ILE A 74 9.72 -21.71 -28.93
N LEU A 75 8.71 -22.44 -29.42
CA LEU A 75 8.18 -23.64 -28.74
C LEU A 75 9.26 -24.71 -28.53
N ASN A 76 10.11 -24.95 -29.54
CA ASN A 76 11.21 -25.91 -29.43
C ASN A 76 12.26 -25.46 -28.41
N ASN A 77 12.65 -24.19 -28.44
CA ASN A 77 13.72 -23.65 -27.59
C ASN A 77 13.27 -23.45 -26.14
N THR A 78 11.96 -23.30 -25.89
CA THR A 78 11.38 -23.13 -24.55
C THR A 78 10.83 -24.43 -23.96
N ARG A 79 10.99 -25.57 -24.63
CA ARG A 79 10.39 -26.86 -24.23
C ARG A 79 10.77 -27.34 -22.82
N GLN A 80 11.96 -26.96 -22.34
CA GLN A 80 12.47 -27.34 -21.02
C GLN A 80 12.31 -26.22 -19.97
N MET A 81 11.73 -25.08 -20.35
CA MET A 81 11.56 -23.94 -19.45
C MET A 81 10.16 -23.97 -18.82
N ASP A 82 10.10 -23.64 -17.53
CA ASP A 82 8.84 -23.61 -16.79
C ASP A 82 8.02 -22.34 -17.03
N ILE A 83 8.70 -21.25 -17.43
CA ILE A 83 8.14 -19.93 -17.64
C ILE A 83 6.99 -19.97 -18.66
N ILE A 84 5.89 -19.30 -18.32
CA ILE A 84 4.77 -19.06 -19.22
C ILE A 84 5.09 -17.81 -20.03
N SER A 85 5.02 -17.91 -21.35
CA SER A 85 5.29 -16.76 -22.25
C SER A 85 4.02 -16.41 -23.04
N ILE A 86 3.72 -15.11 -23.12
CA ILE A 86 2.54 -14.59 -23.81
C ILE A 86 3.03 -13.76 -25.01
N LEU A 87 2.78 -14.25 -26.22
CA LEU A 87 3.38 -13.74 -27.46
C LEU A 87 2.32 -13.18 -28.40
N GLY A 88 2.56 -12.01 -28.99
CA GLY A 88 1.68 -11.46 -30.02
C GLY A 88 2.00 -11.98 -31.42
N MET A 89 1.00 -12.45 -32.17
CA MET A 89 1.15 -12.83 -33.58
C MET A 89 -0.17 -12.79 -34.37
N PRO A 90 -0.12 -12.69 -35.71
CA PRO A 90 -1.31 -12.88 -36.52
C PRO A 90 -1.66 -14.38 -36.59
N VAL A 91 -2.94 -14.72 -36.42
CA VAL A 91 -3.44 -16.11 -36.45
C VAL A 91 -4.54 -16.24 -37.50
N ALA A 92 -4.31 -17.11 -38.49
CA ALA A 92 -5.29 -17.40 -39.53
C ALA A 92 -6.35 -18.40 -39.04
N LEU A 93 -7.63 -18.11 -39.32
CA LEU A 93 -8.76 -18.95 -38.94
C LEU A 93 -9.83 -18.90 -40.04
N ASN A 94 -10.15 -20.04 -40.65
CA ASN A 94 -11.29 -20.18 -41.59
C ASN A 94 -11.42 -19.06 -42.65
N GLY A 95 -10.30 -18.51 -43.12
CA GLY A 95 -10.27 -17.45 -44.13
C GLY A 95 -10.25 -16.01 -43.59
N VAL A 96 -10.30 -15.83 -42.27
CA VAL A 96 -10.04 -14.54 -41.60
C VAL A 96 -8.68 -14.56 -40.89
N LEU A 97 -8.20 -13.37 -40.51
CA LEU A 97 -6.97 -13.18 -39.76
C LEU A 97 -7.28 -12.49 -38.44
N LEU A 98 -6.70 -12.99 -37.35
CA LEU A 98 -6.86 -12.45 -36.01
C LEU A 98 -5.55 -11.84 -35.54
N ASN A 99 -5.64 -10.71 -34.85
CA ASN A 99 -4.56 -10.22 -34.01
C ASN A 99 -4.70 -10.91 -32.65
N ALA A 100 -3.73 -11.72 -32.25
CA ALA A 100 -3.89 -12.60 -31.10
C ALA A 100 -2.66 -12.68 -30.21
N ALA A 101 -2.92 -12.90 -28.92
CA ALA A 101 -1.95 -13.30 -27.93
C ALA A 101 -1.96 -14.83 -27.81
N VAL A 102 -0.80 -15.45 -27.92
CA VAL A 102 -0.58 -16.90 -27.84
C VAL A 102 0.14 -17.19 -26.54
N VAL A 103 -0.53 -17.93 -25.65
CA VAL A 103 0.02 -18.32 -24.35
C VAL A 103 0.71 -19.67 -24.49
N ILE A 104 2.00 -19.74 -24.16
CA ILE A 104 2.81 -20.95 -24.29
C ILE A 104 3.47 -21.34 -22.97
N GLN A 105 3.73 -22.63 -22.80
CA GLN A 105 4.51 -23.17 -21.69
C GLN A 105 5.10 -24.53 -22.07
N LYS A 106 6.36 -24.81 -21.70
CA LYS A 106 7.02 -26.11 -21.94
C LYS A 106 6.87 -26.61 -23.39
N GLY A 107 6.98 -25.70 -24.36
CA GLY A 107 6.88 -26.00 -25.78
C GLY A 107 5.49 -26.42 -26.27
N ARG A 108 4.44 -26.08 -25.52
CA ARG A 108 3.03 -26.27 -25.91
C ARG A 108 2.32 -24.93 -25.95
N VAL A 109 1.34 -24.82 -26.84
CA VAL A 109 0.41 -23.69 -26.84
C VAL A 109 -0.78 -24.03 -25.94
N LEU A 110 -1.03 -23.20 -24.93
CA LEU A 110 -2.10 -23.40 -23.95
C LEU A 110 -3.43 -22.79 -24.43
N GLY A 111 -3.36 -21.62 -25.05
CA GLY A 111 -4.55 -20.89 -25.49
C GLY A 111 -4.21 -19.74 -26.43
N VAL A 112 -5.19 -19.33 -27.23
CA VAL A 112 -5.11 -18.18 -28.14
C VAL A 112 -6.18 -17.16 -27.77
N VAL A 113 -5.77 -15.94 -27.46
CA VAL A 113 -6.65 -14.83 -27.07
C VAL A 113 -6.67 -13.80 -28.18
N PRO A 114 -7.73 -13.76 -29.03
CA PRO A 114 -7.85 -12.74 -30.08
C PRO A 114 -8.26 -11.38 -29.52
N LYS A 115 -7.76 -10.31 -30.14
CA LYS A 115 -8.07 -8.92 -29.80
C LYS A 115 -9.57 -8.63 -29.98
N THR A 116 -10.18 -7.99 -28.99
CA THR A 116 -11.63 -7.75 -29.01
C THR A 116 -11.95 -6.46 -29.76
N TYR A 117 -11.30 -5.37 -29.42
CA TYR A 117 -11.57 -4.06 -30.00
C TYR A 117 -10.45 -3.68 -30.98
N LEU A 118 -10.79 -3.62 -32.27
CA LEU A 118 -9.86 -3.23 -33.33
C LEU A 118 -10.01 -1.74 -33.63
N PRO A 119 -9.02 -0.89 -33.30
CA PRO A 119 -9.05 0.52 -33.63
C PRO A 119 -8.96 0.70 -35.16
N ASN A 120 -9.85 1.52 -35.70
CA ASN A 120 -9.90 1.84 -37.13
C ASN A 120 -10.23 3.33 -37.32
N TYR A 121 -9.48 4.16 -36.62
CA TYR A 121 -9.60 5.61 -36.60
C TYR A 121 -8.21 6.25 -36.48
N LYS A 122 -8.07 7.48 -37.00
CA LYS A 122 -6.81 8.25 -37.01
C LYS A 122 -5.66 7.43 -37.62
N GLU A 123 -4.60 7.15 -36.86
CA GLU A 123 -3.42 6.39 -37.28
C GLU A 123 -3.64 4.87 -37.36
N PHE A 124 -4.75 4.35 -36.82
CA PHE A 124 -5.04 2.93 -36.73
C PHE A 124 -5.97 2.46 -37.85
N TYR A 125 -5.60 1.35 -38.51
CA TYR A 125 -6.33 0.75 -39.62
C TYR A 125 -6.55 -0.77 -39.42
N GLU A 126 -6.58 -1.27 -38.18
CA GLU A 126 -6.52 -2.72 -37.92
C GLU A 126 -7.65 -3.52 -38.56
N LYS A 127 -8.85 -2.96 -38.67
CA LYS A 127 -9.99 -3.62 -39.33
C LYS A 127 -9.78 -3.87 -40.83
N ARG A 128 -8.76 -3.26 -41.44
CA ARG A 128 -8.34 -3.56 -42.82
C ARG A 128 -7.75 -4.97 -42.94
N TRP A 129 -7.08 -5.46 -41.90
CA TRP A 129 -6.30 -6.70 -41.94
C TRP A 129 -6.88 -7.77 -41.02
N PHE A 130 -7.44 -7.37 -39.88
CA PHE A 130 -7.86 -8.26 -38.81
C PHE A 130 -9.37 -8.27 -38.59
N THR A 131 -9.87 -9.40 -38.09
CA THR A 131 -11.25 -9.60 -37.64
C THR A 131 -11.31 -9.58 -36.12
N SER A 132 -12.34 -8.95 -35.55
CA SER A 132 -12.53 -8.87 -34.10
C SER A 132 -12.85 -10.25 -33.51
N ALA A 133 -12.43 -10.51 -32.28
CA ALA A 133 -12.89 -11.65 -31.50
C ALA A 133 -14.42 -11.76 -31.38
N CYS A 134 -15.16 -10.65 -31.51
CA CYS A 134 -16.62 -10.65 -31.45
C CYS A 134 -17.28 -11.20 -32.73
N ASP A 135 -16.56 -11.18 -33.84
CA ASP A 135 -17.09 -11.52 -35.17
C ASP A 135 -16.77 -12.98 -35.54
N VAL A 136 -16.22 -13.75 -34.60
CA VAL A 136 -15.79 -15.15 -34.76
C VAL A 136 -16.57 -16.02 -33.78
N ALA A 137 -17.10 -17.16 -34.26
CA ALA A 137 -17.91 -18.07 -33.44
C ALA A 137 -17.10 -19.27 -32.91
N GLU A 138 -15.97 -19.55 -33.53
CA GLU A 138 -15.07 -20.63 -33.19
C GLU A 138 -14.42 -20.40 -31.83
N ASN A 139 -14.35 -21.47 -31.04
CA ASN A 139 -13.73 -21.49 -29.71
C ASN A 139 -12.41 -22.27 -29.70
N SER A 140 -11.89 -22.61 -30.88
CA SER A 140 -10.60 -23.28 -31.04
C SER A 140 -9.98 -22.95 -32.40
N VAL A 141 -8.67 -23.08 -32.49
CA VAL A 141 -7.89 -22.82 -33.71
C VAL A 141 -6.83 -23.91 -33.91
N ARG A 142 -6.51 -24.20 -35.17
CA ARG A 142 -5.36 -25.04 -35.51
C ARG A 142 -4.12 -24.15 -35.69
N LEU A 143 -3.12 -24.33 -34.84
CA LEU A 143 -1.87 -23.58 -34.88
C LEU A 143 -0.70 -24.50 -34.49
N CYS A 144 0.40 -24.47 -35.24
CA CYS A 144 1.57 -25.32 -35.05
C CYS A 144 1.23 -26.82 -34.97
N GLY A 145 0.25 -27.26 -35.78
CA GLY A 145 -0.25 -28.64 -35.80
C GLY A 145 -1.10 -29.06 -34.59
N GLN A 146 -1.44 -28.15 -33.68
CA GLN A 146 -2.23 -28.40 -32.47
C GLN A 146 -3.64 -27.80 -32.62
N ILE A 147 -4.65 -28.40 -32.00
CA ILE A 147 -5.98 -27.79 -31.84
C ILE A 147 -6.03 -27.17 -30.45
N ILE A 148 -6.13 -25.86 -30.39
CA ILE A 148 -5.92 -25.07 -29.16
C ILE A 148 -7.21 -24.30 -28.83
N PRO A 149 -7.61 -24.23 -27.55
CA PRO A 149 -8.70 -23.36 -27.12
C PRO A 149 -8.45 -21.90 -27.49
N MET A 150 -9.47 -21.24 -28.03
CA MET A 150 -9.41 -19.85 -28.45
C MET A 150 -10.61 -19.08 -27.90
N GLY A 151 -10.38 -17.90 -27.34
CA GLY A 151 -11.44 -17.07 -26.78
C GLY A 151 -10.91 -15.80 -26.12
N ARG A 152 -11.78 -14.80 -25.97
CA ARG A 152 -11.48 -13.53 -25.27
C ARG A 152 -11.70 -13.61 -23.75
N ASP A 153 -12.24 -14.72 -23.28
CA ASP A 153 -12.67 -15.00 -21.91
C ASP A 153 -11.92 -16.20 -21.30
N LEU A 154 -10.72 -16.48 -21.83
CA LEU A 154 -9.84 -17.51 -21.29
C LEU A 154 -9.19 -17.03 -19.98
N LEU A 155 -9.26 -17.87 -18.95
CA LEU A 155 -8.49 -17.72 -17.71
C LEU A 155 -7.45 -18.83 -17.61
N PHE A 156 -6.21 -18.45 -17.33
CA PHE A 156 -5.10 -19.38 -17.19
C PHE A 156 -4.77 -19.59 -15.71
N GLU A 157 -4.77 -20.83 -15.26
CA GLU A 157 -4.63 -21.20 -13.86
C GLU A 157 -3.27 -21.85 -13.59
N THR A 158 -2.51 -21.22 -12.71
CA THR A 158 -1.28 -21.77 -12.13
C THR A 158 -1.55 -22.28 -10.72
N ALA A 159 -0.56 -22.91 -10.08
CA ALA A 159 -0.67 -23.30 -8.67
C ALA A 159 -0.82 -22.08 -7.73
N ASP A 160 -0.24 -20.93 -8.12
CA ASP A 160 -0.13 -19.75 -7.26
C ASP A 160 -1.17 -18.67 -7.58
N THR A 161 -1.57 -18.51 -8.84
CA THR A 161 -2.43 -17.42 -9.34
C THR A 161 -3.28 -17.82 -10.55
N THR A 162 -4.37 -17.09 -10.77
CA THR A 162 -5.10 -17.06 -12.06
C THR A 162 -4.79 -15.77 -12.81
N PHE A 163 -4.61 -15.84 -14.13
CA PHE A 163 -4.39 -14.64 -14.95
C PHE A 163 -5.25 -14.61 -16.22
N GLY A 164 -5.45 -13.40 -16.75
CA GLY A 164 -6.13 -13.13 -18.01
C GLY A 164 -5.29 -12.27 -18.94
N VAL A 165 -5.64 -12.24 -20.22
CA VAL A 165 -4.91 -11.51 -21.26
C VAL A 165 -5.89 -10.63 -22.04
N GLU A 166 -5.47 -9.41 -22.35
CA GLU A 166 -6.13 -8.51 -23.31
C GLU A 166 -5.08 -7.84 -24.20
N ILE A 167 -5.50 -7.17 -25.28
CA ILE A 167 -4.55 -6.64 -26.28
C ILE A 167 -4.85 -5.17 -26.57
N CYS A 168 -3.86 -4.31 -26.30
CA CYS A 168 -3.82 -2.90 -26.64
C CYS A 168 -5.16 -2.20 -26.39
N GLU A 169 -5.82 -1.72 -27.46
CA GLU A 169 -7.10 -0.98 -27.48
C GLU A 169 -8.19 -1.59 -26.60
N ASP A 170 -8.12 -2.89 -26.30
CA ASP A 170 -8.98 -3.53 -25.31
C ASP A 170 -9.00 -2.77 -23.96
N LEU A 171 -7.86 -2.25 -23.50
CA LEU A 171 -7.74 -1.40 -22.29
C LEU A 171 -8.43 -0.04 -22.45
N TRP A 172 -8.47 0.52 -23.66
CA TRP A 172 -9.07 1.83 -23.94
C TRP A 172 -10.58 1.77 -24.14
N ALA A 173 -11.14 0.57 -24.31
CA ALA A 173 -12.58 0.39 -24.40
C ALA A 173 -13.27 0.90 -23.12
N PRO A 174 -14.49 1.47 -23.20
CA PRO A 174 -15.22 1.91 -22.01
C PRO A 174 -15.47 0.81 -20.97
N ILE A 175 -15.56 -0.45 -21.44
CA ILE A 175 -15.61 -1.64 -20.60
C ILE A 175 -14.55 -2.61 -21.13
N PRO A 176 -13.32 -2.56 -20.60
CA PRO A 176 -12.25 -3.44 -21.03
C PRO A 176 -12.54 -4.92 -20.71
N PRO A 177 -12.10 -5.88 -21.55
CA PRO A 177 -12.16 -7.31 -21.26
C PRO A 177 -11.57 -7.67 -19.88
N SER A 178 -10.49 -7.01 -19.47
CA SER A 178 -9.88 -7.14 -18.14
C SER A 178 -10.83 -6.91 -16.98
N SER A 179 -11.88 -6.09 -17.16
CA SER A 179 -12.90 -5.90 -16.12
C SER A 179 -13.66 -7.20 -15.86
N THR A 180 -14.11 -7.87 -16.93
CA THR A 180 -14.83 -9.15 -16.84
C THR A 180 -13.90 -10.27 -16.38
N LEU A 181 -12.69 -10.34 -16.93
CA LEU A 181 -11.69 -11.34 -16.54
C LEU A 181 -11.35 -11.24 -15.04
N ALA A 182 -11.18 -10.03 -14.51
CA ALA A 182 -10.92 -9.83 -13.08
C ALA A 182 -12.09 -10.30 -12.21
N LEU A 183 -13.32 -9.96 -12.58
CA LEU A 183 -14.52 -10.43 -11.88
C LEU A 183 -14.61 -11.97 -11.94
N GLN A 184 -14.27 -12.59 -13.06
CA GLN A 184 -14.26 -14.05 -13.23
C GLN A 184 -13.11 -14.77 -12.51
N GLY A 185 -12.15 -14.02 -11.95
CA GLY A 185 -11.12 -14.55 -11.07
C GLY A 185 -9.68 -14.29 -11.50
N ALA A 186 -9.43 -13.58 -12.61
CA ALA A 186 -8.07 -13.15 -12.94
C ALA A 186 -7.52 -12.23 -11.85
N GLU A 187 -6.36 -12.57 -11.30
CA GLU A 187 -5.66 -11.80 -10.27
C GLU A 187 -4.56 -10.96 -10.88
N ILE A 188 -4.03 -11.40 -12.02
CA ILE A 188 -3.07 -10.68 -12.84
C ILE A 188 -3.64 -10.56 -14.25
N LEU A 189 -3.51 -9.37 -14.84
CA LEU A 189 -3.95 -9.04 -16.19
C LEU A 189 -2.72 -8.70 -17.02
N PHE A 190 -2.58 -9.32 -18.18
CA PHE A 190 -1.50 -9.02 -19.12
C PHE A 190 -2.06 -8.28 -20.33
N ASN A 191 -1.40 -7.18 -20.70
CA ASN A 191 -1.74 -6.41 -21.88
C ASN A 191 -0.55 -6.35 -22.83
N LEU A 192 -0.77 -6.87 -24.04
CA LEU A 192 0.16 -6.81 -25.15
C LEU A 192 -0.23 -5.61 -26.00
N SER A 193 0.69 -4.68 -26.21
CA SER A 193 0.39 -3.40 -26.85
C SER A 193 1.34 -3.05 -27.99
N ALA A 194 0.80 -2.30 -28.95
CA ALA A 194 1.56 -1.46 -29.86
C ALA A 194 1.15 0.00 -29.64
N ASP A 195 1.49 0.53 -28.46
CA ASP A 195 1.15 1.89 -28.08
C ASP A 195 2.13 2.89 -28.71
N ASN A 196 1.71 3.53 -29.80
CA ASN A 196 2.49 4.62 -30.41
C ASN A 196 2.65 5.79 -29.44
N GLU A 197 3.70 6.60 -29.58
CA GLU A 197 4.00 7.68 -28.66
C GLU A 197 3.61 9.05 -29.20
N GLY A 198 3.24 9.96 -28.28
CA GLY A 198 2.87 11.34 -28.57
C GLY A 198 3.05 12.25 -27.35
N ILE A 199 3.08 13.56 -27.56
CA ILE A 199 3.29 14.53 -26.46
C ILE A 199 2.18 14.35 -25.39
N GLY A 200 2.59 14.10 -24.14
CA GLY A 200 1.69 13.93 -23.00
C GLY A 200 1.02 12.55 -22.88
N LYS A 201 1.12 11.68 -23.90
CA LYS A 201 0.42 10.39 -23.94
C LYS A 201 0.90 9.43 -22.85
N HIS A 202 2.19 9.43 -22.52
CA HIS A 202 2.72 8.56 -21.47
C HIS A 202 2.06 8.76 -20.08
N ASN A 203 1.81 10.00 -19.67
CA ASN A 203 1.13 10.26 -18.39
C ASN A 203 -0.32 9.76 -18.41
N TYR A 204 -1.00 9.93 -19.55
CA TYR A 204 -2.33 9.39 -19.77
C TYR A 204 -2.35 7.86 -19.70
N LEU A 205 -1.41 7.18 -20.37
CA LEU A 205 -1.24 5.73 -20.33
C LEU A 205 -1.03 5.23 -18.89
N ARG A 206 -0.10 5.85 -18.15
CA ARG A 206 0.15 5.49 -16.73
C ARG A 206 -1.10 5.65 -15.88
N SER A 207 -1.85 6.73 -16.08
CA SER A 207 -3.12 6.95 -15.39
C SER A 207 -4.14 5.87 -15.74
N LEU A 208 -4.24 5.46 -17.01
CA LEU A 208 -5.19 4.44 -17.46
C LEU A 208 -4.87 3.07 -16.85
N ILE A 209 -3.61 2.65 -16.87
CA ILE A 209 -3.17 1.36 -16.28
C ILE A 209 -3.30 1.38 -14.76
N SER A 210 -2.91 2.48 -14.10
CA SER A 210 -3.08 2.66 -12.65
C SER A 210 -4.56 2.52 -12.27
N GLN A 211 -5.45 3.23 -12.95
CA GLN A 211 -6.89 3.14 -12.68
C GLN A 211 -7.45 1.75 -12.96
N GLN A 212 -7.05 1.10 -14.05
CA GLN A 212 -7.57 -0.22 -14.38
C GLN A 212 -7.10 -1.29 -13.39
N SER A 213 -5.81 -1.28 -13.01
CA SER A 213 -5.29 -2.19 -11.97
C SER A 213 -5.98 -1.98 -10.61
N ALA A 214 -6.27 -0.73 -10.23
CA ALA A 214 -7.00 -0.40 -9.00
C ALA A 214 -8.47 -0.85 -9.05
N ARG A 215 -9.19 -0.54 -10.15
CA ARG A 215 -10.60 -0.91 -10.31
C ARG A 215 -10.81 -2.42 -10.33
N CYS A 216 -9.89 -3.15 -10.96
CA CYS A 216 -9.92 -4.61 -11.00
C CYS A 216 -9.37 -5.27 -9.73
N ILE A 217 -8.78 -4.52 -8.80
CA ILE A 217 -8.04 -5.04 -7.64
C ILE A 217 -7.11 -6.17 -8.11
N ALA A 218 -6.23 -5.85 -9.05
CA ALA A 218 -5.43 -6.81 -9.80
C ALA A 218 -4.00 -6.32 -10.00
N GLY A 219 -3.11 -7.27 -10.27
CA GLY A 219 -1.86 -7.02 -10.95
C GLY A 219 -2.11 -6.68 -12.42
N TYR A 220 -1.33 -5.76 -12.99
CA TYR A 220 -1.45 -5.40 -14.39
C TYR A 220 -0.05 -5.27 -15.02
N VAL A 221 0.24 -6.11 -16.00
CA VAL A 221 1.53 -6.17 -16.71
C VAL A 221 1.33 -5.71 -18.13
N PHE A 222 1.91 -4.57 -18.47
CA PHE A 222 1.77 -3.93 -19.76
C PHE A 222 3.10 -3.99 -20.50
N SER A 223 3.09 -4.56 -21.71
CA SER A 223 4.25 -4.67 -22.60
C SER A 223 3.90 -4.06 -23.94
N SER A 224 4.64 -3.03 -24.35
CA SER A 224 4.40 -2.32 -25.61
C SER A 224 5.57 -2.41 -26.57
N CYS A 225 5.29 -2.36 -27.88
CA CYS A 225 6.29 -2.24 -28.93
C CYS A 225 7.27 -1.09 -28.65
N GLY A 226 8.50 -1.25 -29.10
CA GLY A 226 9.60 -0.30 -28.92
C GLY A 226 10.44 -0.15 -30.17
N PHE A 227 11.77 -0.15 -29.99
CA PHE A 227 12.71 0.08 -31.09
C PHE A 227 12.64 -1.02 -32.16
N GLY A 228 12.53 -0.60 -33.42
CA GLY A 228 12.57 -1.46 -34.59
C GLY A 228 11.25 -1.65 -35.34
N GLU A 229 10.14 -1.18 -34.78
CA GLU A 229 8.91 -0.95 -35.54
C GLU A 229 9.12 0.12 -36.63
N SER A 230 8.29 0.08 -37.67
CA SER A 230 8.34 1.03 -38.77
C SER A 230 7.98 2.44 -38.30
N THR A 231 8.84 3.39 -38.66
CA THR A 231 8.62 4.82 -38.40
C THR A 231 8.07 5.56 -39.61
N THR A 232 7.33 4.88 -40.49
CA THR A 232 6.69 5.54 -41.65
C THR A 232 5.87 6.75 -41.18
N ASP A 233 5.09 6.58 -40.11
CA ASP A 233 4.18 7.63 -39.62
C ASP A 233 4.11 7.76 -38.09
N VAL A 234 4.59 6.77 -37.31
CA VAL A 234 4.51 6.76 -35.84
C VAL A 234 5.79 6.24 -35.20
N VAL A 235 5.98 6.51 -33.91
CA VAL A 235 7.12 6.00 -33.13
C VAL A 235 6.61 5.31 -31.86
N PHE A 236 7.39 4.39 -31.32
CA PHE A 236 7.02 3.64 -30.11
C PHE A 236 8.09 3.80 -29.05
N ALA A 237 7.67 4.10 -27.82
CA ALA A 237 8.61 4.35 -26.72
C ALA A 237 9.09 3.06 -26.02
N GLY A 238 8.48 1.91 -26.30
CA GLY A 238 8.81 0.65 -25.63
C GLY A 238 8.41 0.68 -24.15
N ASN A 239 7.13 0.87 -23.83
CA ASN A 239 6.69 0.91 -22.43
C ASN A 239 6.56 -0.52 -21.86
N GLY A 240 7.38 -0.85 -20.86
CA GLY A 240 7.21 -2.02 -19.99
C GLY A 240 6.83 -1.54 -18.59
N LEU A 241 5.59 -1.82 -18.15
CA LEU A 241 5.04 -1.31 -16.89
C LEU A 241 4.37 -2.42 -16.08
N ILE A 242 4.66 -2.50 -14.79
CA ILE A 242 4.02 -3.45 -13.87
C ILE A 242 3.34 -2.67 -12.75
N TYR A 243 2.02 -2.83 -12.64
CA TYR A 243 1.19 -2.23 -11.59
C TYR A 243 0.56 -3.30 -10.70
N GLU A 244 0.28 -2.91 -9.46
CA GLU A 244 -0.47 -3.69 -8.47
C GLU A 244 -1.46 -2.74 -7.79
N ASN A 245 -2.76 -2.98 -8.00
CA ASN A 245 -3.84 -2.25 -7.34
C ASN A 245 -3.66 -0.72 -7.35
N GLY A 246 -3.32 -0.14 -8.51
CA GLY A 246 -3.08 1.29 -8.70
C GLY A 246 -1.64 1.77 -8.50
N THR A 247 -0.79 0.96 -7.86
CA THR A 247 0.60 1.34 -7.56
C THR A 247 1.55 0.82 -8.63
N LEU A 248 2.41 1.68 -9.19
CA LEU A 248 3.48 1.24 -10.07
C LEU A 248 4.54 0.49 -9.25
N LEU A 249 4.86 -0.74 -9.63
CA LEU A 249 5.92 -1.53 -9.02
C LEU A 249 7.25 -1.40 -9.77
N ALA A 250 7.21 -1.43 -11.11
CA ALA A 250 8.42 -1.35 -11.95
C ALA A 250 8.10 -0.77 -13.33
N ALA A 251 9.07 -0.05 -13.90
CA ALA A 251 9.03 0.48 -15.25
C ALA A 251 10.43 0.45 -15.87
N ASN A 252 10.52 0.38 -17.20
CA ASN A 252 11.80 0.54 -17.92
C ASN A 252 12.13 2.01 -18.25
N GLU A 253 13.33 2.20 -18.77
CA GLU A 253 13.73 3.40 -19.49
C GLU A 253 13.02 3.47 -20.86
N ARG A 254 12.32 4.57 -21.12
CA ARG A 254 11.62 4.80 -22.38
C ARG A 254 12.61 5.15 -23.50
N PHE A 255 12.23 4.81 -24.73
CA PHE A 255 13.03 5.05 -25.95
C PHE A 255 14.41 4.36 -25.96
N SER A 256 14.56 3.29 -25.17
CA SER A 256 15.74 2.42 -25.27
C SER A 256 15.82 1.76 -26.64
N PHE A 257 17.04 1.65 -27.17
CA PHE A 257 17.32 0.89 -28.41
C PHE A 257 17.71 -0.57 -28.14
N GLU A 258 18.01 -0.89 -26.88
CA GLU A 258 18.27 -2.24 -26.43
C GLU A 258 17.00 -2.89 -25.90
N GLY A 259 16.91 -4.22 -26.06
CA GLY A 259 15.81 -5.01 -25.49
C GLY A 259 15.84 -4.99 -23.96
N GLN A 260 14.66 -4.94 -23.34
CA GLN A 260 14.51 -4.78 -21.89
C GLN A 260 13.48 -5.74 -21.32
N VAL A 261 13.79 -6.32 -20.15
CA VAL A 261 12.85 -7.16 -19.39
C VAL A 261 12.61 -6.50 -18.04
N VAL A 262 11.42 -5.92 -17.87
CA VAL A 262 10.97 -5.32 -16.61
C VAL A 262 10.41 -6.42 -15.73
N ILE A 263 10.93 -6.56 -14.51
CA ILE A 263 10.58 -7.66 -13.60
C ILE A 263 10.13 -7.08 -12.26
N SER A 264 9.06 -7.63 -11.72
CA SER A 264 8.64 -7.38 -10.34
C SER A 264 7.84 -8.56 -9.78
N GLU A 265 7.51 -8.50 -8.50
CA GLU A 265 6.70 -9.50 -7.82
C GLU A 265 5.35 -8.90 -7.40
N ILE A 266 4.27 -9.49 -7.92
CA ILE A 266 2.88 -9.12 -7.58
C ILE A 266 2.40 -9.99 -6.43
N ASP A 267 1.83 -9.37 -5.41
CA ASP A 267 1.32 -9.99 -4.19
C ASP A 267 -0.15 -10.40 -4.36
N VAL A 268 -0.39 -11.61 -4.87
CA VAL A 268 -1.75 -12.09 -5.10
C VAL A 268 -2.50 -12.41 -3.80
N GLU A 269 -1.79 -12.69 -2.71
CA GLU A 269 -2.42 -12.81 -1.38
C GLU A 269 -2.99 -11.48 -0.90
N HIS A 270 -2.28 -10.37 -1.12
CA HIS A 270 -2.81 -9.03 -0.83
C HIS A 270 -4.07 -8.74 -1.67
N LEU A 271 -4.02 -9.00 -2.98
CA LEU A 271 -5.16 -8.79 -3.88
C LEU A 271 -6.39 -9.61 -3.46
N ARG A 272 -6.19 -10.88 -3.08
CA ARG A 272 -7.25 -11.74 -2.53
C ARG A 272 -7.87 -11.15 -1.26
N THR A 273 -7.05 -10.62 -0.37
CA THR A 273 -7.53 -9.97 0.87
C THR A 273 -8.37 -8.74 0.55
N GLU A 274 -7.89 -7.85 -0.33
CA GLU A 274 -8.63 -6.66 -0.76
C GLU A 274 -9.98 -7.04 -1.39
N ARG A 275 -10.00 -8.04 -2.28
CA ARG A 275 -11.25 -8.54 -2.89
C ARG A 275 -12.21 -9.14 -1.86
N ARG A 276 -11.70 -9.83 -0.84
CA ARG A 276 -12.53 -10.48 0.20
C ARG A 276 -13.29 -9.47 1.05
N VAL A 277 -12.68 -8.32 1.36
CA VAL A 277 -13.29 -7.28 2.19
C VAL A 277 -14.07 -6.25 1.35
N ASN A 278 -13.87 -6.23 0.04
CA ASN A 278 -14.57 -5.33 -0.88
C ASN A 278 -15.91 -5.91 -1.34
N THR A 279 -16.99 -5.53 -0.66
CA THR A 279 -18.35 -6.00 -0.98
C THR A 279 -18.88 -5.50 -2.33
N THR A 280 -18.37 -4.37 -2.85
CA THR A 280 -18.79 -3.87 -4.17
C THR A 280 -18.16 -4.68 -5.29
N PHE A 281 -16.95 -5.23 -5.11
CA PHE A 281 -16.37 -6.22 -6.03
C PHE A 281 -17.26 -7.46 -6.14
N ALA A 282 -17.66 -8.04 -5.01
CA ALA A 282 -18.55 -9.21 -4.96
C ALA A 282 -19.93 -8.92 -5.58
N ALA A 283 -20.52 -7.76 -5.29
CA ALA A 283 -21.78 -7.34 -5.89
C ALA A 283 -21.67 -7.09 -7.40
N CYS A 284 -20.55 -6.53 -7.87
CA CYS A 284 -20.31 -6.32 -9.30
C CYS A 284 -20.17 -7.65 -10.04
N HIS A 285 -19.47 -8.64 -9.47
CA HIS A 285 -19.40 -9.99 -10.01
C HIS A 285 -20.80 -10.59 -10.18
N ALA A 286 -21.64 -10.53 -9.15
CA ALA A 286 -23.00 -11.08 -9.19
C ALA A 286 -23.93 -10.40 -10.22
N ASN A 287 -23.72 -9.11 -10.51
CA ASN A 287 -24.57 -8.35 -11.43
C ASN A 287 -24.08 -8.35 -12.89
N CYS A 288 -22.77 -8.48 -13.13
CA CYS A 288 -22.18 -8.26 -14.45
C CYS A 288 -21.73 -9.56 -15.13
N VAL A 289 -21.47 -10.64 -14.39
CA VAL A 289 -20.96 -11.90 -14.96
C VAL A 289 -22.11 -12.87 -15.17
N SER A 290 -22.42 -13.17 -16.43
CA SER A 290 -23.52 -14.08 -16.82
C SER A 290 -23.06 -15.44 -17.35
N ALA A 291 -21.81 -15.55 -17.82
CA ALA A 291 -21.23 -16.76 -18.38
C ALA A 291 -20.03 -17.26 -17.55
N LEU A 292 -19.86 -18.57 -17.49
CA LEU A 292 -18.70 -19.19 -16.85
C LEU A 292 -17.46 -18.97 -17.73
N PRO A 293 -16.31 -18.62 -17.12
CA PRO A 293 -15.06 -18.49 -17.87
C PRO A 293 -14.57 -19.85 -18.35
N VAL A 294 -13.83 -19.86 -19.46
CA VAL A 294 -13.08 -21.05 -19.89
C VAL A 294 -11.75 -21.06 -19.15
N ARG A 295 -11.58 -22.03 -18.24
CA ARG A 295 -10.37 -22.19 -17.44
C ARG A 295 -9.40 -23.15 -18.12
N ILE A 296 -8.17 -22.70 -18.32
CA ILE A 296 -7.06 -23.46 -18.91
C ILE A 296 -6.03 -23.70 -17.81
N SER A 297 -5.87 -24.96 -17.41
CA SER A 297 -4.83 -25.33 -16.45
C SER A 297 -3.46 -25.28 -17.13
N THR A 298 -2.52 -24.61 -16.46
CA THR A 298 -1.10 -24.59 -16.87
C THR A 298 -0.39 -25.85 -16.40
N GLU A 299 0.75 -26.17 -17.00
CA GLU A 299 1.59 -27.28 -16.56
C GLU A 299 2.13 -27.00 -15.16
N TYR A 300 2.13 -28.03 -14.31
CA TYR A 300 2.66 -27.91 -12.96
C TYR A 300 4.16 -27.62 -12.99
N VAL A 301 4.57 -26.71 -12.11
CA VAL A 301 5.95 -26.30 -11.90
C VAL A 301 6.24 -26.41 -10.41
N ASN A 302 7.39 -26.97 -10.06
CA ASN A 302 7.83 -27.00 -8.66
C ASN A 302 8.00 -25.57 -8.15
N SER A 303 7.52 -25.30 -6.94
CA SER A 303 7.74 -24.02 -6.28
C SER A 303 9.24 -23.73 -6.22
N ARG A 304 9.68 -22.63 -6.84
CA ARG A 304 11.05 -22.12 -6.74
C ARG A 304 11.17 -21.28 -5.47
N ASP A 305 12.37 -21.21 -4.90
CA ASP A 305 12.64 -20.35 -3.75
C ASP A 305 12.33 -18.87 -4.09
N LEU A 306 11.61 -18.20 -3.18
CA LEU A 306 11.27 -16.79 -3.34
C LEU A 306 12.53 -15.92 -3.25
N ASN A 307 12.99 -15.42 -4.39
CA ASN A 307 13.96 -14.33 -4.46
C ASN A 307 13.23 -13.02 -4.76
N LEU A 308 12.69 -12.40 -3.71
CA LEU A 308 11.99 -11.13 -3.78
C LEU A 308 12.98 -10.01 -4.14
N THR A 309 12.71 -9.29 -5.24
CA THR A 309 13.54 -8.17 -5.67
C THR A 309 12.96 -6.82 -5.25
N ARG A 310 11.65 -6.77 -4.99
CA ARG A 310 10.95 -5.61 -4.41
C ARG A 310 11.60 -5.10 -3.12
N THR A 311 11.61 -3.78 -2.97
CA THR A 311 11.97 -3.07 -1.74
C THR A 311 10.71 -2.57 -1.05
N PHE A 312 10.78 -2.45 0.27
CA PHE A 312 9.69 -1.98 1.11
C PHE A 312 10.21 -0.85 1.98
N GLU A 313 9.37 0.17 2.17
CA GLU A 313 9.71 1.31 3.02
C GLU A 313 9.67 0.89 4.50
N PRO A 314 10.69 1.22 5.31
CA PRO A 314 10.68 0.97 6.75
C PRO A 314 9.51 1.65 7.47
N HIS A 315 9.05 2.80 6.95
CA HIS A 315 7.97 3.59 7.54
C HIS A 315 6.78 3.68 6.56
N PRO A 316 5.95 2.62 6.45
CA PRO A 316 4.92 2.53 5.41
C PRO A 316 3.76 3.55 5.56
N PHE A 317 3.68 4.25 6.68
CA PHE A 317 2.76 5.37 6.89
C PHE A 317 3.34 6.74 6.51
N VAL A 318 4.65 6.83 6.22
CA VAL A 318 5.34 8.09 5.95
C VAL A 318 5.74 8.13 4.46
N PRO A 319 5.10 9.00 3.65
CA PRO A 319 5.50 9.19 2.27
C PRO A 319 6.86 9.87 2.15
N GLN A 320 7.53 9.71 1.00
CA GLN A 320 8.87 10.22 0.74
C GLN A 320 8.85 11.42 -0.22
N GLY A 321 9.87 12.27 -0.13
CA GLY A 321 10.09 13.39 -1.05
C GLY A 321 8.94 14.41 -1.02
N ILE A 322 8.59 14.95 -2.20
CA ILE A 322 7.56 16.01 -2.34
C ILE A 322 6.18 15.60 -1.84
N ALA A 323 5.86 14.29 -1.87
CA ALA A 323 4.60 13.77 -1.39
C ALA A 323 4.45 13.86 0.15
N LEU A 324 5.55 14.11 0.87
CA LEU A 324 5.51 14.30 2.32
C LEU A 324 4.81 15.61 2.69
N ASP A 325 5.14 16.71 2.03
CA ASP A 325 4.56 18.02 2.32
C ASP A 325 3.06 18.03 2.05
N GLU A 326 2.65 17.52 0.87
CA GLU A 326 1.24 17.39 0.51
C GLU A 326 0.47 16.53 1.52
N ARG A 327 1.09 15.44 2.02
CA ARG A 327 0.45 14.57 3.01
C ARG A 327 0.33 15.24 4.37
N CYS A 328 1.36 15.96 4.82
CA CYS A 328 1.31 16.69 6.09
C CYS A 328 0.18 17.72 6.08
N GLU A 329 0.03 18.48 4.99
CA GLU A 329 -1.07 19.44 4.84
C GLU A 329 -2.45 18.75 4.86
N GLU A 330 -2.61 17.63 4.16
CA GLU A 330 -3.85 16.85 4.15
C GLU A 330 -4.20 16.32 5.54
N VAL A 331 -3.22 15.77 6.27
CA VAL A 331 -3.40 15.27 7.64
C VAL A 331 -3.89 16.37 8.57
N PHE A 332 -3.22 17.53 8.59
CA PHE A 332 -3.67 18.66 9.40
C PHE A 332 -5.07 19.12 9.00
N SER A 333 -5.38 19.18 7.71
CA SER A 333 -6.70 19.57 7.21
C SER A 333 -7.81 18.65 7.71
N ILE A 334 -7.57 17.34 7.75
CA ILE A 334 -8.51 16.34 8.29
C ILE A 334 -8.69 16.54 9.81
N GLN A 335 -7.59 16.61 10.56
CA GLN A 335 -7.64 16.77 12.02
C GLN A 335 -8.33 18.08 12.42
N VAL A 336 -7.97 19.18 11.77
CA VAL A 336 -8.51 20.53 12.02
C VAL A 336 -10.00 20.58 11.71
N SER A 337 -10.43 20.03 10.58
CA SER A 337 -11.84 20.02 10.18
C SER A 337 -12.69 19.17 11.12
N GLY A 338 -12.17 18.01 11.54
CA GLY A 338 -12.84 17.13 12.51
C GLY A 338 -13.05 17.81 13.87
N LEU A 339 -12.00 18.43 14.40
CA LEU A 339 -12.08 19.16 15.67
C LEU A 339 -12.99 20.39 15.56
N ALA A 340 -12.88 21.17 14.47
CA ALA A 340 -13.71 22.35 14.23
C ALA A 340 -15.20 22.00 14.26
N GLN A 341 -15.60 20.95 13.53
CA GLN A 341 -16.98 20.48 13.51
C GLN A 341 -17.46 20.08 14.91
N ARG A 342 -16.62 19.38 15.68
CA ARG A 342 -16.98 18.94 17.03
C ARG A 342 -17.18 20.12 17.99
N LEU A 343 -16.28 21.10 17.98
CA LEU A 343 -16.37 22.31 18.81
C LEU A 343 -17.61 23.14 18.46
N VAL A 344 -17.87 23.37 17.18
CA VAL A 344 -19.04 24.13 16.71
C VAL A 344 -20.34 23.41 17.07
N HIS A 345 -20.44 22.10 16.81
CA HIS A 345 -21.65 21.31 17.08
C HIS A 345 -22.03 21.29 18.56
N THR A 346 -21.04 21.10 19.43
CA THR A 346 -21.23 21.04 20.89
C THR A 346 -21.38 22.43 21.52
N LYS A 347 -21.09 23.50 20.75
CA LYS A 347 -21.02 24.89 21.23
C LYS A 347 -19.98 25.08 22.35
N ALA A 348 -18.95 24.24 22.36
CA ALA A 348 -17.85 24.32 23.32
C ALA A 348 -17.20 25.70 23.25
N LYS A 349 -16.93 26.29 24.42
CA LYS A 349 -16.30 27.61 24.56
C LYS A 349 -14.79 27.52 24.61
N SER A 350 -14.26 26.35 24.95
CA SER A 350 -12.83 26.11 25.05
C SER A 350 -12.43 24.70 24.63
N ALA A 351 -11.16 24.55 24.24
CA ALA A 351 -10.52 23.25 24.06
C ALA A 351 -9.49 23.07 25.19
N VAL A 352 -9.68 22.05 26.02
CA VAL A 352 -8.82 21.75 27.16
C VAL A 352 -7.90 20.60 26.80
N ILE A 353 -6.60 20.78 26.99
CA ILE A 353 -5.58 19.81 26.57
C ILE A 353 -4.48 19.71 27.62
N GLY A 354 -4.08 18.49 27.97
CA GLY A 354 -2.91 18.23 28.80
C GLY A 354 -1.64 18.32 27.97
N ILE A 355 -0.69 19.17 28.38
CA ILE A 355 0.59 19.36 27.66
C ILE A 355 1.72 18.81 28.53
N SER A 356 2.35 17.73 28.07
CA SER A 356 3.50 17.10 28.73
C SER A 356 4.85 17.59 28.20
N GLY A 357 4.86 18.30 27.06
CA GLY A 357 6.10 18.60 26.33
C GLY A 357 6.56 17.46 25.41
N GLY A 358 5.81 16.35 25.35
CA GLY A 358 6.02 15.27 24.40
C GLY A 358 5.37 15.51 23.03
N LEU A 359 5.78 14.70 22.04
CA LEU A 359 5.37 14.80 20.64
C LEU A 359 3.85 14.81 20.42
N ASP A 360 3.09 13.91 21.06
CA ASP A 360 1.67 13.75 20.74
C ASP A 360 0.82 14.89 21.29
N SER A 361 1.11 15.32 22.53
CA SER A 361 0.46 16.49 23.12
C SER A 361 0.79 17.78 22.34
N THR A 362 2.01 17.87 21.81
CA THR A 362 2.45 18.97 20.94
C THR A 362 1.66 18.96 19.63
N LEU A 363 1.55 17.82 18.95
CA LEU A 363 0.76 17.71 17.73
C LEU A 363 -0.72 18.09 17.98
N ALA A 364 -1.32 17.59 19.04
CA ALA A 364 -2.71 17.89 19.38
C ALA A 364 -2.92 19.39 19.71
N LEU A 365 -1.95 20.04 20.36
CA LEU A 365 -1.96 21.48 20.60
C LEU A 365 -1.89 22.28 19.29
N LEU A 366 -1.00 21.89 18.37
CA LEU A 366 -0.88 22.52 17.05
C LEU A 366 -2.18 22.37 16.24
N VAL A 367 -2.84 21.21 16.31
CA VAL A 367 -4.18 21.01 15.73
C VAL A 367 -5.20 21.97 16.35
N CYS A 368 -5.22 22.10 17.69
CA CYS A 368 -6.12 23.04 18.36
C CYS A 368 -5.90 24.48 17.89
N VAL A 369 -4.65 24.93 17.82
CA VAL A 369 -4.29 26.27 17.35
C VAL A 369 -4.78 26.50 15.93
N LYS A 370 -4.43 25.60 15.00
CA LYS A 370 -4.89 25.69 13.61
C LYS A 370 -6.42 25.67 13.48
N THR A 371 -7.11 24.89 14.32
CA THR A 371 -8.58 24.89 14.36
C THR A 371 -9.16 26.23 14.82
N PHE A 372 -8.64 26.81 15.90
CA PHE A 372 -9.12 28.10 16.39
C PHE A 372 -8.86 29.22 15.38
N ASP A 373 -7.68 29.23 14.77
CA ASP A 373 -7.33 30.18 13.71
C ASP A 373 -8.29 30.05 12.51
N LYS A 374 -8.56 28.82 12.07
CA LYS A 374 -9.49 28.54 10.96
C LYS A 374 -10.92 28.99 11.26
N LEU A 375 -11.36 28.89 12.51
CA LEU A 375 -12.67 29.36 12.98
C LEU A 375 -12.72 30.87 13.25
N GLY A 376 -11.57 31.56 13.21
CA GLY A 376 -11.47 32.97 13.63
C GLY A 376 -11.72 33.16 15.13
N TRP A 377 -11.51 32.14 15.95
CA TRP A 377 -11.69 32.18 17.40
C TRP A 377 -10.39 32.59 18.09
N SER A 378 -10.51 33.21 19.27
CA SER A 378 -9.33 33.58 20.05
C SER A 378 -8.60 32.33 20.55
N ARG A 379 -7.28 32.23 20.28
CA ARG A 379 -6.42 31.16 20.81
C ARG A 379 -6.44 31.07 22.35
N GLN A 380 -6.83 32.13 23.05
CA GLN A 380 -7.06 32.12 24.50
C GLN A 380 -8.20 31.17 24.93
N GLY A 381 -9.07 30.74 24.01
CA GLY A 381 -10.04 29.67 24.28
C GLY A 381 -9.42 28.27 24.28
N ILE A 382 -8.14 28.12 23.94
CA ILE A 382 -7.39 26.88 24.16
C ILE A 382 -6.79 26.96 25.56
N VAL A 383 -7.12 26.00 26.42
CA VAL A 383 -6.64 25.90 27.80
C VAL A 383 -5.64 24.75 27.85
N GLY A 384 -4.36 25.10 27.73
CA GLY A 384 -3.26 24.17 27.88
C GLY A 384 -2.93 23.99 29.37
N VAL A 385 -2.95 22.74 29.84
CA VAL A 385 -2.74 22.40 31.24
C VAL A 385 -1.50 21.54 31.37
N THR A 386 -0.47 22.06 32.05
CA THR A 386 0.66 21.23 32.50
C THR A 386 0.37 20.69 33.89
N MET A 387 0.68 19.41 34.12
CA MET A 387 0.30 18.67 35.32
C MET A 387 1.49 17.92 35.93
N PRO A 388 2.43 18.66 36.56
CA PRO A 388 3.67 18.09 37.06
C PRO A 388 3.42 17.05 38.16
N GLY A 389 4.01 15.86 37.94
CA GLY A 389 3.96 14.70 38.85
C GLY A 389 5.32 14.42 39.48
N PHE A 390 5.56 13.17 39.88
CA PHE A 390 6.81 12.78 40.54
C PHE A 390 7.99 12.60 39.57
N GLY A 391 7.71 12.35 38.28
CA GLY A 391 8.71 12.13 37.23
C GLY A 391 8.92 13.28 36.24
N THR A 392 8.29 14.44 36.47
CA THR A 392 8.41 15.58 35.54
C THR A 392 9.81 16.18 35.58
N THR A 393 10.42 16.37 34.39
CA THR A 393 11.76 16.93 34.24
C THR A 393 11.70 18.41 33.86
N ASP A 394 12.78 19.16 34.15
CA ASP A 394 12.86 20.59 33.83
C ASP A 394 12.73 20.85 32.32
N ARG A 395 13.36 20.02 31.47
CA ARG A 395 13.40 20.23 30.01
C ARG A 395 12.01 20.16 29.37
N THR A 396 11.26 19.10 29.65
CA THR A 396 9.93 18.87 29.06
C THR A 396 8.90 19.86 29.59
N TYR A 397 9.00 20.21 30.87
CA TYR A 397 8.20 21.27 31.48
C TYR A 397 8.46 22.63 30.81
N THR A 398 9.72 23.04 30.64
CA THR A 398 10.07 24.30 29.98
C THR A 398 9.58 24.32 28.53
N ASN A 399 9.79 23.24 27.77
CA ASN A 399 9.28 23.15 26.39
C ASN A 399 7.75 23.31 26.33
N ALA A 400 7.01 22.67 27.24
CA ALA A 400 5.56 22.80 27.31
C ALA A 400 5.11 24.25 27.56
N ILE A 401 5.71 24.90 28.57
CA ILE A 401 5.37 26.28 28.94
C ILE A 401 5.74 27.27 27.83
N ASP A 402 6.95 27.17 27.29
CA ASP A 402 7.46 28.08 26.26
C ASP A 402 6.62 27.98 24.99
N LEU A 403 6.30 26.76 24.55
CA LEU A 403 5.44 26.54 23.38
C LEU A 403 4.03 27.09 23.59
N MET A 404 3.40 26.85 24.74
CA MET A 404 2.07 27.38 25.00
C MET A 404 2.05 28.91 25.03
N ASN A 405 3.07 29.52 25.64
CA ASN A 405 3.21 30.98 25.67
C ASN A 405 3.41 31.56 24.26
N SER A 406 4.27 30.95 23.44
CA SER A 406 4.54 31.43 22.08
C SER A 406 3.31 31.31 21.17
N LEU A 407 2.53 30.24 21.34
CA LEU A 407 1.30 30.02 20.58
C LEU A 407 0.15 30.93 21.02
N GLY A 408 0.25 31.58 22.18
CA GLY A 408 -0.75 32.52 22.70
C GLY A 408 -2.01 31.84 23.23
N VAL A 409 -1.87 30.65 23.82
CA VAL A 409 -2.98 29.92 24.47
C VAL A 409 -3.09 30.28 25.96
N THR A 410 -4.21 29.92 26.60
CA THR A 410 -4.34 30.06 28.05
C THR A 410 -3.55 28.96 28.75
N VAL A 411 -2.56 29.33 29.56
CA VAL A 411 -1.72 28.40 30.32
C VAL A 411 -2.28 28.18 31.72
N ARG A 412 -2.37 26.91 32.14
CA ARG A 412 -2.63 26.52 33.53
C ARG A 412 -1.62 25.49 33.98
N GLU A 413 -1.22 25.58 35.25
CA GLU A 413 -0.42 24.57 35.93
C GLU A 413 -1.21 24.01 37.11
N VAL A 414 -1.29 22.68 37.20
CA VAL A 414 -1.94 21.98 38.31
C VAL A 414 -1.12 20.76 38.70
N SER A 415 -0.33 20.85 39.78
CA SER A 415 0.43 19.68 40.26
C SER A 415 -0.50 18.59 40.78
N ILE A 416 -0.19 17.34 40.44
CA ILE A 416 -0.96 16.15 40.87
C ILE A 416 -0.43 15.50 42.15
N LYS A 417 0.70 15.98 42.68
CA LYS A 417 1.46 15.29 43.74
C LYS A 417 0.64 15.06 44.99
N GLU A 418 0.05 16.10 45.57
CA GLU A 418 -0.72 15.99 46.82
C GLU A 418 -1.97 15.13 46.66
N ALA A 419 -2.68 15.26 45.52
CA ALA A 419 -3.84 14.42 45.21
C ALA A 419 -3.45 12.95 45.09
N CYS A 420 -2.34 12.65 44.42
CA CYS A 420 -1.81 11.28 44.32
C CYS A 420 -1.35 10.74 45.68
N ILE A 421 -0.65 11.53 46.50
CA ILE A 421 -0.23 11.13 47.86
C ILE A 421 -1.45 10.78 48.71
N GLN A 422 -2.52 11.58 48.62
CA GLN A 422 -3.76 11.27 49.33
C GLN A 422 -4.40 10.00 48.79
N HIS A 423 -4.50 9.85 47.47
CA HIS A 423 -5.08 8.65 46.85
C HIS A 423 -4.31 7.37 47.23
N PHE A 424 -2.97 7.43 47.22
CA PHE A 424 -2.12 6.32 47.65
C PHE A 424 -2.39 5.92 49.11
N LYS A 425 -2.55 6.90 50.02
CA LYS A 425 -2.96 6.62 51.41
C LYS A 425 -4.33 5.97 51.49
N ASP A 426 -5.30 6.43 50.70
CA ASP A 426 -6.67 5.93 50.73
C ASP A 426 -6.78 4.46 50.28
N ILE A 427 -5.85 3.99 49.46
CA ILE A 427 -5.79 2.60 48.96
C ILE A 427 -4.70 1.75 49.64
N ASP A 428 -4.02 2.28 50.65
CA ASP A 428 -2.90 1.63 51.36
C ASP A 428 -1.72 1.25 50.43
N HIS A 429 -1.41 2.12 49.45
CA HIS A 429 -0.27 1.96 48.54
C HIS A 429 0.94 2.78 49.03
N ASP A 430 2.09 2.13 49.18
CA ASP A 430 3.34 2.82 49.53
C ASP A 430 3.86 3.65 48.35
N VAL A 431 4.05 4.95 48.57
CA VAL A 431 4.54 5.92 47.57
C VAL A 431 5.92 5.55 47.01
N HIS A 432 6.71 4.74 47.72
CA HIS A 432 8.02 4.28 47.27
C HIS A 432 7.96 3.03 46.38
N VAL A 433 6.78 2.42 46.22
CA VAL A 433 6.57 1.27 45.32
C VAL A 433 6.13 1.79 43.95
N HIS A 434 7.09 1.93 43.04
CA HIS A 434 6.87 2.42 41.66
C HIS A 434 6.40 1.28 40.72
N ASP A 435 5.23 0.72 41.01
CA ASP A 435 4.60 -0.30 40.18
C ASP A 435 3.48 0.28 39.28
N VAL A 436 2.74 -0.61 38.63
CA VAL A 436 1.62 -0.26 37.74
C VAL A 436 0.50 0.52 38.46
N VAL A 437 0.36 0.38 39.79
CA VAL A 437 -0.61 1.17 40.57
C VAL A 437 -0.14 2.62 40.67
N TYR A 438 1.14 2.82 41.00
CA TYR A 438 1.77 4.15 41.11
C TYR A 438 1.67 4.96 39.81
N GLU A 439 1.99 4.33 38.68
CA GLU A 439 1.93 4.95 37.36
C GLU A 439 0.47 5.28 36.94
N ASN A 440 -0.44 4.31 37.06
CA ASN A 440 -1.82 4.49 36.61
C ASN A 440 -2.61 5.49 37.47
N ALA A 441 -2.34 5.60 38.77
CA ALA A 441 -2.98 6.58 39.64
C ALA A 441 -2.70 8.01 39.12
N GLN A 442 -1.43 8.29 38.81
CA GLN A 442 -1.03 9.59 38.26
C GLN A 442 -1.68 9.87 36.89
N ALA A 443 -1.77 8.87 36.01
CA ALA A 443 -2.43 9.03 34.71
C ALA A 443 -3.94 9.34 34.85
N ARG A 444 -4.63 8.67 35.78
CA ARG A 444 -6.06 8.91 36.04
C ARG A 444 -6.33 10.27 36.67
N GLU A 445 -5.50 10.70 37.63
CA GLU A 445 -5.63 12.01 38.27
C GLU A 445 -5.51 13.14 37.23
N ARG A 446 -4.57 13.03 36.29
CA ARG A 446 -4.43 13.99 35.19
C ARG A 446 -5.71 14.08 34.35
N THR A 447 -6.28 12.95 33.95
CA THR A 447 -7.54 12.94 33.19
C THR A 447 -8.70 13.53 33.99
N GLN A 448 -8.79 13.23 35.29
CA GLN A 448 -9.82 13.82 36.15
C GLN A 448 -9.74 15.35 36.16
N ILE A 449 -8.53 15.90 36.39
CA ILE A 449 -8.30 17.35 36.37
C ILE A 449 -8.72 17.95 35.03
N LEU A 450 -8.32 17.35 33.90
CA LEU A 450 -8.67 17.87 32.57
C LEU A 450 -10.18 17.89 32.34
N MET A 451 -10.88 16.82 32.73
CA MET A 451 -12.34 16.73 32.59
C MET A 451 -13.06 17.80 33.43
N ASP A 452 -12.60 18.02 34.65
CA ASP A 452 -13.19 19.03 35.54
C ASP A 452 -12.88 20.46 35.09
N ILE A 453 -11.68 20.71 34.56
CA ILE A 453 -11.35 21.99 33.93
C ILE A 453 -12.24 22.22 32.70
N ALA A 454 -12.47 21.21 31.87
CA ALA A 454 -13.39 21.33 30.73
C ALA A 454 -14.82 21.69 31.18
N ASN A 455 -15.30 21.13 32.29
CA ASN A 455 -16.57 21.54 32.89
C ASN A 455 -16.55 23.00 33.35
N GLN A 456 -15.48 23.45 34.02
CA GLN A 456 -15.33 24.84 34.48
C GLN A 456 -15.34 25.85 33.32
N THR A 457 -14.75 25.49 32.18
CA THR A 457 -14.56 26.38 31.03
C THR A 457 -15.56 26.16 29.91
N TRP A 458 -16.62 25.36 30.16
CA TRP A 458 -17.63 24.98 29.16
C TRP A 458 -17.01 24.44 27.87
N GLY A 459 -15.94 23.65 28.02
CA GLY A 459 -15.09 23.17 26.95
C GLY A 459 -15.15 21.67 26.73
N MET A 460 -14.16 21.17 25.98
CA MET A 460 -13.96 19.75 25.73
C MET A 460 -12.53 19.33 25.98
N VAL A 461 -12.33 18.14 26.55
CA VAL A 461 -11.00 17.53 26.65
C VAL A 461 -10.59 16.97 25.29
N ILE A 462 -9.46 17.44 24.78
CA ILE A 462 -8.85 16.98 23.53
C ILE A 462 -7.81 15.91 23.86
N GLY A 463 -8.01 14.70 23.31
CA GLY A 463 -7.13 13.56 23.52
C GLY A 463 -5.91 13.58 22.62
N THR A 464 -4.78 13.17 23.17
CA THR A 464 -3.46 13.23 22.52
C THR A 464 -2.98 11.86 22.03
N GLY A 465 -3.57 10.76 22.50
CA GLY A 465 -3.12 9.39 22.19
C GLY A 465 -3.11 9.07 20.70
N ASP A 466 -2.05 8.41 20.27
CA ASP A 466 -1.76 8.13 18.86
C ASP A 466 -2.13 6.69 18.44
N LEU A 467 -2.12 6.41 17.14
CA LEU A 467 -2.53 5.11 16.60
C LEU A 467 -1.67 3.94 17.11
N SER A 468 -0.38 4.17 17.33
CA SER A 468 0.60 3.15 17.73
C SER A 468 0.42 2.78 19.21
N GLU A 469 0.17 3.77 20.06
CA GLU A 469 -0.23 3.58 21.46
C GLU A 469 -1.54 2.80 21.55
N LEU A 470 -2.52 3.16 20.71
CA LEU A 470 -3.79 2.43 20.63
C LEU A 470 -3.60 0.98 20.16
N ALA A 471 -2.72 0.73 19.19
CA ALA A 471 -2.41 -0.61 18.70
C ALA A 471 -1.82 -1.51 19.79
N LEU A 472 -0.84 -0.99 20.53
CA LEU A 472 -0.16 -1.72 21.61
C LEU A 472 -0.91 -1.67 22.94
N GLY A 473 -1.99 -0.89 23.02
CA GLY A 473 -2.68 -0.57 24.27
C GLY A 473 -1.74 0.04 25.31
N TRP A 474 -0.80 0.85 24.85
CA TRP A 474 0.16 1.58 25.69
C TRP A 474 -0.48 2.87 26.22
N ALA A 475 -1.46 2.69 27.08
CA ALA A 475 -2.25 3.75 27.69
C ALA A 475 -2.92 3.24 28.97
N THR A 476 -3.26 4.13 29.89
CA THR A 476 -4.05 3.78 31.08
C THR A 476 -5.53 3.71 30.73
N TYR A 477 -6.17 2.58 31.02
CA TYR A 477 -7.63 2.50 30.88
C TYR A 477 -8.32 3.41 31.90
N ASN A 478 -9.21 4.27 31.41
CA ASN A 478 -9.81 5.42 32.08
C ASN A 478 -8.81 6.47 32.61
N GLY A 479 -7.62 6.53 31.99
CA GLY A 479 -6.66 7.62 32.15
C GLY A 479 -6.47 8.37 30.84
N ASP A 480 -5.23 8.42 30.36
CA ASP A 480 -4.76 9.20 29.20
C ASP A 480 -5.44 8.83 27.86
N HIS A 481 -5.94 7.60 27.71
CA HIS A 481 -6.67 7.23 26.50
C HIS A 481 -8.07 7.89 26.39
N MET A 482 -8.62 8.37 27.52
CA MET A 482 -9.98 8.92 27.58
C MET A 482 -9.97 10.42 27.33
N SER A 483 -10.85 10.87 26.45
CA SER A 483 -11.07 12.28 26.12
C SER A 483 -12.48 12.46 25.57
N MET A 484 -12.87 13.70 25.30
CA MET A 484 -14.13 13.96 24.60
C MET A 484 -13.96 13.91 23.08
N TYR A 485 -12.74 14.12 22.58
CA TYR A 485 -12.38 13.98 21.16
C TYR A 485 -10.86 13.78 20.98
N GLY A 486 -10.44 12.66 20.38
CA GLY A 486 -9.03 12.30 20.15
C GLY A 486 -8.56 12.64 18.74
N VAL A 487 -7.80 13.74 18.59
CA VAL A 487 -7.37 14.23 17.26
C VAL A 487 -6.23 13.42 16.64
N ASN A 488 -5.45 12.70 17.46
CA ASN A 488 -4.30 11.90 17.00
C ASN A 488 -4.61 10.40 16.85
N ALA A 489 -5.83 9.96 17.14
CA ALA A 489 -6.17 8.52 17.26
C ALA A 489 -5.95 7.67 15.99
N SER A 490 -5.71 8.31 14.84
CA SER A 490 -5.44 7.67 13.55
C SER A 490 -4.07 8.03 12.96
N VAL A 491 -3.22 8.72 13.72
CA VAL A 491 -1.87 9.13 13.32
C VAL A 491 -0.86 8.22 14.02
N PRO A 492 -0.02 7.45 13.30
CA PRO A 492 1.00 6.60 13.91
C PRO A 492 2.19 7.41 14.43
N LYS A 493 2.87 6.90 15.46
CA LYS A 493 4.02 7.56 16.12
C LYS A 493 5.10 7.98 15.14
N THR A 494 5.39 7.11 14.16
CA THR A 494 6.35 7.39 13.08
C THR A 494 5.98 8.65 12.29
N LEU A 495 4.69 8.92 12.07
CA LEU A 495 4.20 10.10 11.34
C LEU A 495 4.11 11.36 12.22
N VAL A 496 3.85 11.23 13.53
CA VAL A 496 3.76 12.38 14.46
C VAL A 496 5.02 13.25 14.38
N LYS A 497 6.21 12.63 14.39
CA LYS A 497 7.49 13.34 14.29
C LYS A 497 7.58 14.22 13.05
N HIS A 498 7.14 13.70 11.90
CA HIS A 498 7.16 14.44 10.64
C HIS A 498 6.16 15.60 10.63
N LEU A 499 4.96 15.42 11.21
CA LEU A 499 3.95 16.49 11.30
C LEU A 499 4.43 17.66 12.17
N VAL A 500 5.02 17.37 13.33
CA VAL A 500 5.55 18.41 14.22
C VAL A 500 6.71 19.15 13.56
N LYS A 501 7.63 18.41 12.94
CA LYS A 501 8.75 19.00 12.19
C LYS A 501 8.26 19.87 11.03
N TRP A 502 7.26 19.42 10.28
CA TRP A 502 6.71 20.15 9.15
C TRP A 502 6.15 21.51 9.59
N VAL A 503 5.41 21.57 10.71
CA VAL A 503 4.92 22.85 11.27
C VAL A 503 6.07 23.76 11.71
N ALA A 504 7.10 23.20 12.34
CA ALA A 504 8.27 23.96 12.77
C ALA A 504 9.00 24.62 11.59
N GLU A 505 9.00 23.98 10.41
CA GLU A 505 9.70 24.46 9.21
C GLU A 505 8.87 25.45 8.37
N HIS A 506 7.54 25.42 8.46
CA HIS A 506 6.66 26.20 7.55
C HIS A 506 5.88 27.33 8.22
N ASP A 507 5.45 27.16 9.48
CA ASP A 507 4.37 27.98 10.04
C ASP A 507 4.77 28.78 11.30
N MET A 508 6.03 28.69 11.74
CA MET A 508 6.46 29.15 13.06
C MET A 508 7.57 30.20 12.99
N ASP A 509 7.60 31.10 13.98
CA ASP A 509 8.73 32.00 14.23
C ASP A 509 9.97 31.23 14.73
N ASP A 510 11.15 31.88 14.71
CA ASP A 510 12.42 31.23 15.05
C ASP A 510 12.45 30.64 16.47
N ALA A 511 11.78 31.25 17.45
CA ALA A 511 11.75 30.76 18.83
C ALA A 511 10.84 29.54 18.94
N SER A 512 9.61 29.62 18.41
CA SER A 512 8.67 28.50 18.37
C SER A 512 9.23 27.31 17.57
N ARG A 513 9.93 27.59 16.47
CA ARG A 513 10.64 26.57 15.68
C ARG A 513 11.70 25.85 16.51
N ALA A 514 12.53 26.58 17.25
CA ALA A 514 13.57 25.97 18.08
C ALA A 514 12.97 25.05 19.15
N THR A 515 11.89 25.47 19.83
CA THR A 515 11.19 24.64 20.82
C THR A 515 10.60 23.37 20.19
N LEU A 516 9.94 23.48 19.03
CA LEU A 516 9.36 22.30 18.35
C LEU A 516 10.43 21.31 17.89
N LEU A 517 11.58 21.79 17.40
CA LEU A 517 12.70 20.93 17.04
C LEU A 517 13.32 20.26 18.27
N ASP A 518 13.42 20.94 19.41
CA ASP A 518 13.87 20.33 20.67
C ASP A 518 12.92 19.21 21.15
N ILE A 519 11.61 19.40 20.99
CA ILE A 519 10.59 18.36 21.27
C ILE A 519 10.76 17.17 20.33
N VAL A 520 11.04 17.40 19.05
CA VAL A 520 11.29 16.36 18.03
C VAL A 520 12.52 15.52 18.33
N ASP A 521 13.54 16.11 18.96
CA ASP A 521 14.79 15.45 19.35
C ASP A 521 14.76 14.86 20.77
N THR A 522 13.70 15.09 21.53
CA THR A 522 13.53 14.54 22.88
C THR A 522 13.15 13.03 22.81
N PRO A 523 13.85 12.14 23.53
CA PRO A 523 13.50 10.72 23.58
C PRO A 523 12.07 10.45 24.08
N ILE A 524 11.41 9.42 23.54
CA ILE A 524 10.03 9.07 23.91
C ILE A 524 10.01 8.35 25.28
N SER A 525 9.34 8.95 26.28
CA SER A 525 9.30 8.46 27.66
C SER A 525 8.00 8.83 28.38
N PRO A 526 7.48 8.01 29.32
CA PRO A 526 6.42 8.39 30.23
C PRO A 526 7.01 9.07 31.49
N GLU A 527 6.63 10.32 31.77
CA GLU A 527 7.07 11.07 32.96
C GLU A 527 6.36 10.66 34.26
N LEU A 528 6.44 9.37 34.60
CA LEU A 528 5.72 8.81 35.75
C LEU A 528 6.66 8.40 36.89
N ILE A 529 7.92 8.07 36.59
CA ILE A 529 8.94 7.67 37.56
C ILE A 529 9.95 8.80 37.75
N PRO A 530 10.46 9.05 38.97
CA PRO A 530 11.50 10.05 39.21
C PRO A 530 12.72 9.88 38.29
N ALA A 531 13.32 11.01 37.88
CA ALA A 531 14.57 11.03 37.13
C ALA A 531 15.74 10.41 37.93
N ASP A 532 16.81 10.02 37.25
CA ASP A 532 18.01 9.51 37.91
C ASP A 532 18.73 10.59 38.73
N GLU A 533 19.78 10.20 39.48
CA GLU A 533 20.57 11.13 40.30
C GLU A 533 21.21 12.29 39.50
N ASN A 534 21.25 12.17 38.16
CA ASN A 534 21.77 13.17 37.24
C ASN A 534 20.67 13.96 36.48
N GLY A 535 19.38 13.73 36.79
CA GLY A 535 18.25 14.40 36.16
C GLY A 535 17.89 13.85 34.76
N ASN A 536 18.43 12.69 34.37
CA ASN A 536 18.07 12.04 33.11
C ASN A 536 16.82 11.18 33.24
N ILE A 537 16.12 11.04 32.12
CA ILE A 537 14.98 10.14 31.96
C ILE A 537 15.42 8.69 32.24
N GLN A 538 14.84 8.05 33.24
CA GLN A 538 15.14 6.64 33.59
C GLN A 538 14.43 5.63 32.69
N GLN A 539 13.26 5.97 32.14
CA GLN A 539 12.39 5.02 31.44
C GLN A 539 12.14 5.47 30.00
N ILE A 540 12.82 4.86 29.03
CA ILE A 540 12.50 5.06 27.62
C ILE A 540 11.38 4.09 27.25
N THR A 541 10.27 4.60 26.71
CA THR A 541 9.10 3.78 26.37
C THR A 541 9.48 2.63 25.45
N GLU A 542 10.31 2.91 24.44
CA GLU A 542 10.73 1.94 23.42
C GLU A 542 11.59 0.80 24.00
N ASP A 543 12.25 0.98 25.15
CA ASP A 543 12.98 -0.11 25.81
C ASP A 543 12.01 -1.18 26.37
N LEU A 544 10.79 -0.77 26.73
CA LEU A 544 9.76 -1.64 27.30
C LEU A 544 8.81 -2.21 26.27
N VAL A 545 8.34 -1.39 25.32
CA VAL A 545 7.36 -1.83 24.31
C VAL A 545 7.98 -2.21 22.98
N GLY A 546 9.23 -1.81 22.72
CA GLY A 546 9.92 -1.97 21.46
C GLY A 546 9.86 -0.72 20.58
N PRO A 547 10.70 -0.67 19.52
CA PRO A 547 10.77 0.49 18.64
C PRO A 547 9.47 0.66 17.86
N TYR A 548 8.92 1.88 17.85
CA TYR A 548 7.64 2.15 17.19
C TYR A 548 7.70 1.94 15.67
N GLU A 549 8.85 2.09 15.03
CA GLU A 549 8.98 1.82 13.60
C GLU A 549 8.71 0.35 13.23
N LEU A 550 9.11 -0.60 14.09
CA LEU A 550 8.78 -2.01 13.89
C LEU A 550 7.28 -2.25 14.10
N HIS A 551 6.70 -1.69 15.18
CA HIS A 551 5.28 -1.87 15.47
C HIS A 551 4.37 -1.24 14.43
N ASP A 552 4.72 -0.06 13.93
CA ASP A 552 3.99 0.61 12.85
C ASP A 552 4.13 -0.17 11.55
N PHE A 553 5.31 -0.72 11.25
CA PHE A 553 5.49 -1.65 10.13
C PHE A 553 4.58 -2.89 10.27
N PHE A 554 4.58 -3.54 11.44
CA PHE A 554 3.72 -4.69 11.71
C PHE A 554 2.24 -4.33 11.60
N LEU A 555 1.83 -3.20 12.20
CA LEU A 555 0.46 -2.71 12.19
C LEU A 555 -0.03 -2.46 10.78
N TYR A 556 0.81 -1.83 9.94
CA TYR A 556 0.47 -1.57 8.55
C TYR A 556 0.18 -2.87 7.80
N TYR A 557 1.12 -3.81 7.80
CA TYR A 557 0.96 -5.05 7.03
C TYR A 557 -0.09 -6.00 7.63
N PHE A 558 -0.29 -5.97 8.95
CA PHE A 558 -1.33 -6.74 9.61
C PHE A 558 -2.73 -6.22 9.27
N LEU A 559 -2.98 -4.91 9.37
CA LEU A 559 -4.32 -4.33 9.16
C LEU A 559 -4.61 -3.95 7.71
N ARG A 560 -3.69 -3.25 7.03
CA ARG A 560 -3.93 -2.78 5.67
C ARG A 560 -3.87 -3.93 4.67
N CYS A 561 -2.95 -4.87 4.88
CA CYS A 561 -2.66 -5.93 3.91
C CYS A 561 -3.17 -7.31 4.33
N GLY A 562 -3.54 -7.50 5.61
CA GLY A 562 -4.01 -8.79 6.14
C GLY A 562 -2.93 -9.87 6.19
N PHE A 563 -1.66 -9.47 6.29
CA PHE A 563 -0.54 -10.41 6.28
C PHE A 563 -0.45 -11.22 7.56
N ARG A 564 -0.03 -12.47 7.40
CA ARG A 564 0.29 -13.36 8.53
C ARG A 564 1.67 -13.07 9.12
N PRO A 565 1.93 -13.44 10.39
CA PRO A 565 3.18 -13.15 11.07
C PRO A 565 4.43 -13.58 10.30
N SER A 566 4.46 -14.76 9.69
CA SER A 566 5.64 -15.23 8.95
C SER A 566 5.99 -14.36 7.74
N LYS A 567 4.99 -13.82 7.04
CA LYS A 567 5.19 -12.88 5.93
C LYS A 567 5.67 -11.53 6.44
N ILE A 568 5.05 -11.01 7.51
CA ILE A 568 5.46 -9.75 8.14
C ILE A 568 6.92 -9.82 8.61
N PHE A 569 7.30 -10.92 9.27
CA PHE A 569 8.66 -11.18 9.70
C PHE A 569 9.64 -11.23 8.54
N PHE A 570 9.33 -12.01 7.48
CA PHE A 570 10.17 -12.10 6.30
C PHE A 570 10.42 -10.73 5.65
N LEU A 571 9.39 -9.90 5.54
CA LEU A 571 9.51 -8.54 5.01
C LEU A 571 10.33 -7.65 5.96
N ALA A 572 10.05 -7.67 7.26
CA ALA A 572 10.76 -6.87 8.24
C ALA A 572 12.27 -7.22 8.30
N ALA A 573 12.62 -8.51 8.32
CA ALA A 573 14.01 -8.97 8.34
C ALA A 573 14.81 -8.47 7.13
N ARG A 574 14.16 -8.34 5.97
CA ARG A 574 14.76 -7.77 4.77
C ARG A 574 14.84 -6.24 4.83
N THR A 575 13.74 -5.58 5.20
CA THR A 575 13.64 -4.11 5.22
C THR A 575 14.57 -3.47 6.24
N PHE A 576 14.67 -4.06 7.43
CA PHE A 576 15.48 -3.54 8.54
C PHE A 576 16.85 -4.21 8.64
N LYS A 577 17.32 -4.86 7.57
CA LYS A 577 18.61 -5.55 7.55
C LYS A 577 19.74 -4.59 7.91
N GLY A 578 20.50 -4.94 8.95
CA GLY A 578 21.60 -4.12 9.46
C GLY A 578 21.18 -3.07 10.50
N MET A 579 19.88 -2.88 10.73
CA MET A 579 19.33 -2.06 11.83
C MET A 579 18.88 -2.93 13.01
N TYR A 580 18.16 -4.02 12.72
CA TYR A 580 17.72 -5.00 13.71
C TYR A 580 18.11 -6.42 13.27
N ASP A 581 18.51 -7.26 14.23
CA ASP A 581 18.65 -8.68 14.00
C ASP A 581 17.29 -9.40 13.99
N GLU A 582 17.27 -10.61 13.43
CA GLU A 582 16.05 -11.41 13.31
C GLU A 582 15.44 -11.76 14.68
N GLU A 583 16.24 -11.99 15.71
CA GLU A 583 15.76 -12.27 17.07
C GLU A 583 14.99 -11.08 17.65
N THR A 584 15.49 -9.86 17.43
CA THR A 584 14.86 -8.61 17.85
C THR A 584 13.54 -8.40 17.13
N ILE A 585 13.50 -8.59 15.81
CA ILE A 585 12.27 -8.48 15.02
C ILE A 585 11.24 -9.51 15.48
N LYS A 586 11.65 -10.77 15.69
CA LYS A 586 10.79 -11.85 16.19
C LYS A 586 10.21 -11.52 17.57
N LYS A 587 11.06 -11.06 18.51
CA LYS A 587 10.65 -10.65 19.87
C LYS A 587 9.57 -9.57 19.83
N TRP A 588 9.76 -8.54 18.99
CA TRP A 588 8.81 -7.43 18.92
C TRP A 588 7.54 -7.78 18.14
N LEU A 589 7.63 -8.64 17.12
CA LEU A 589 6.45 -9.17 16.45
C LEU A 589 5.59 -10.04 17.40
N GLN A 590 6.23 -10.86 18.24
CA GLN A 590 5.53 -11.62 19.29
C GLN A 590 4.84 -10.68 20.28
N THR A 591 5.54 -9.62 20.69
CA THR A 591 4.98 -8.60 21.59
C THR A 591 3.81 -7.87 20.95
N PHE A 592 3.91 -7.50 19.67
CA PHE A 592 2.83 -6.92 18.88
C PHE A 592 1.62 -7.84 18.86
N CYS A 593 1.74 -9.10 18.41
CA CYS A 593 0.62 -10.03 18.35
C CYS A 593 -0.05 -10.25 19.72
N ARG A 594 0.73 -10.40 20.79
CA ARG A 594 0.18 -10.56 22.15
C ARG A 594 -0.58 -9.30 22.60
N ARG A 595 0.06 -8.13 22.51
CA ARG A 595 -0.50 -6.88 23.03
C ARG A 595 -1.66 -6.39 22.18
N PHE A 596 -1.53 -6.46 20.86
CA PHE A 596 -2.58 -6.07 19.93
C PHE A 596 -3.87 -6.81 20.26
N PHE A 597 -3.85 -8.12 20.50
CA PHE A 597 -5.08 -8.85 20.86
C PHE A 597 -5.56 -8.53 22.28
N ASN A 598 -4.68 -8.66 23.28
CA ASN A 598 -5.06 -8.56 24.69
C ASN A 598 -5.54 -7.15 25.10
N GLN A 599 -5.18 -6.12 24.35
CA GLN A 599 -5.52 -4.73 24.67
C GLN A 599 -6.75 -4.22 23.90
N GLN A 600 -7.46 -5.07 23.16
CA GLN A 600 -8.64 -4.68 22.40
C GLN A 600 -9.75 -4.07 23.25
N PHE A 601 -9.89 -4.47 24.52
CA PHE A 601 -10.89 -3.89 25.43
C PHE A 601 -10.72 -2.38 25.61
N LYS A 602 -9.48 -1.87 25.59
CA LYS A 602 -9.21 -0.42 25.64
C LYS A 602 -9.75 0.26 24.38
N ARG A 603 -9.59 -0.39 23.23
CA ARG A 603 -10.06 0.13 21.94
C ARG A 603 -11.57 0.11 21.79
N SER A 604 -12.25 -0.83 22.43
CA SER A 604 -13.73 -0.89 22.44
C SER A 604 -14.38 0.37 23.01
N CYS A 605 -13.66 1.13 23.85
CA CYS A 605 -14.14 2.35 24.48
C CYS A 605 -13.39 3.61 24.03
N LEU A 606 -12.91 3.66 22.79
CA LEU A 606 -12.22 4.86 22.28
C LEU A 606 -13.14 6.07 22.14
N PRO A 607 -12.66 7.27 22.53
CA PRO A 607 -13.27 8.55 22.15
C PRO A 607 -13.47 8.67 20.64
N ASP A 608 -14.32 9.61 20.24
CA ASP A 608 -14.44 9.97 18.83
C ASP A 608 -13.17 10.65 18.33
N GLY A 609 -12.81 10.43 17.08
CA GLY A 609 -11.68 11.04 16.42
C GLY A 609 -11.76 10.81 14.91
N PRO A 610 -11.14 11.67 14.08
CA PRO A 610 -11.15 11.47 12.65
C PRO A 610 -10.22 10.31 12.25
N LYS A 611 -10.64 9.51 11.25
CA LYS A 611 -9.71 8.67 10.50
C LYS A 611 -8.88 9.57 9.61
N VAL A 612 -7.55 9.45 9.71
CA VAL A 612 -6.58 10.29 8.98
C VAL A 612 -5.89 9.46 7.91
N GLY A 613 -5.24 8.37 8.31
CA GLY A 613 -4.49 7.51 7.40
C GLY A 613 -5.32 6.40 6.76
N SER A 614 -4.61 5.46 6.13
CA SER A 614 -5.20 4.26 5.52
C SER A 614 -5.82 3.31 6.55
N ILE A 615 -5.38 3.38 7.81
CA ILE A 615 -5.82 2.55 8.94
C ILE A 615 -6.35 3.43 10.08
N SER A 616 -7.45 2.98 10.70
CA SER A 616 -7.93 3.42 12.01
C SER A 616 -8.19 2.22 12.92
N LEU A 617 -8.16 2.44 14.23
CA LEU A 617 -8.45 1.41 15.24
C LEU A 617 -9.79 1.63 15.96
N SER A 618 -10.63 2.52 15.43
CA SER A 618 -11.97 2.75 15.97
C SER A 618 -12.84 1.49 15.83
N PRO A 619 -13.50 1.03 16.92
CA PRO A 619 -14.44 -0.10 16.88
C PRO A 619 -15.71 0.22 16.08
N ARG A 620 -15.92 1.50 15.77
CA ARG A 620 -17.04 2.00 14.97
C ARG A 620 -16.72 2.01 13.48
N GLY A 621 -15.42 2.07 13.14
CA GLY A 621 -14.90 2.15 11.77
C GLY A 621 -14.19 0.86 11.34
N ASP A 622 -12.90 1.00 10.99
CA ASP A 622 -12.09 0.01 10.29
C ASP A 622 -11.87 -1.31 11.06
N TRP A 623 -11.80 -1.28 12.40
CA TRP A 623 -11.37 -2.45 13.17
C TRP A 623 -12.41 -2.93 14.18
N ARG A 624 -13.03 -4.08 13.88
CA ARG A 624 -14.02 -4.73 14.76
C ARG A 624 -13.52 -6.09 15.20
N MET A 625 -12.91 -6.13 16.39
CA MET A 625 -12.43 -7.37 17.01
C MET A 625 -13.05 -7.57 18.40
N PRO A 626 -13.48 -8.80 18.75
CA PRO A 626 -13.89 -9.13 20.12
C PRO A 626 -12.77 -8.83 21.13
N SER A 627 -13.14 -8.31 22.29
CA SER A 627 -12.16 -7.95 23.34
C SER A 627 -11.56 -9.16 24.07
N ASP A 628 -12.17 -10.32 23.87
CA ASP A 628 -11.86 -11.65 24.40
C ASP A 628 -11.29 -12.59 23.33
N ALA A 629 -10.85 -12.05 22.19
CA ALA A 629 -10.21 -12.82 21.12
C ALA A 629 -8.83 -13.37 21.56
N SER A 630 -8.57 -14.64 21.26
CA SER A 630 -7.27 -15.27 21.54
C SER A 630 -6.23 -14.94 20.46
N SER A 631 -5.00 -14.63 20.87
CA SER A 631 -3.83 -14.45 19.98
C SER A 631 -3.05 -15.75 19.70
N GLU A 632 -3.47 -16.88 20.26
CA GLU A 632 -2.71 -18.12 20.33
C GLU A 632 -2.23 -18.66 18.97
N MET A 633 -3.05 -18.52 17.91
CA MET A 633 -2.66 -18.95 16.56
C MET A 633 -1.53 -18.10 15.97
N TRP A 634 -1.58 -16.79 16.18
CA TRP A 634 -0.55 -15.87 15.70
C TRP A 634 0.75 -16.04 16.48
N LEU A 635 0.66 -16.25 17.80
CA LEU A 635 1.83 -16.48 18.65
C LEU A 635 2.55 -17.78 18.29
N ARG A 636 1.81 -18.89 18.08
CA ARG A 636 2.41 -20.15 17.61
C ARG A 636 3.09 -20.01 16.25
N GLU A 637 2.52 -19.22 15.33
CA GLU A 637 3.18 -18.94 14.05
C GLU A 637 4.49 -18.16 14.26
N VAL A 638 4.50 -17.16 15.15
CA VAL A 638 5.72 -16.39 15.49
C VAL A 638 6.78 -17.27 16.15
N GLU A 639 6.39 -18.15 17.08
CA GLU A 639 7.31 -19.06 17.76
C GLU A 639 8.05 -19.99 16.79
N GLY A 640 7.35 -20.44 15.74
CA GLY A 640 7.90 -21.32 14.71
C GLY A 640 8.78 -20.66 13.64
N LEU A 641 8.98 -19.34 13.69
CA LEU A 641 9.82 -18.59 12.74
C LEU A 641 11.31 -18.85 12.91
#